data_AF-A0A7D9DNZ4-F1
#
_entry.id   AF-A0A7D9DNZ4-F1
#
_cell.length_a   1.000
_cell.length_b   1.000
_cell.length_c   1.000
_cell.angle_alpha   90.00
_cell.angle_beta   90.00
_cell.angle_gamma   90.00
#
_symmetry.space_group_name_H-M   'P 1'
#
loop_
_entity.id
_entity.type
_entity.pdbx_description
1 polymer ?
#
loop_
_entity_poly.entity_id
_entity_poly.type
_entity_poly.pdbx_seq_one_letter_code
_entity_poly.pdbx_strand_id
1 'polypeptide(L)'
;MEANKHVVSKHRLPISNAEPRGVLKVTFVNYVNPNKGDYNGGCCDPFPFYCDDCDTYFEICLQSTYTPVAKMDKCIKFVRTKMREDDNFKFDATFGSKGEKNPLEYHFDDSWQGTFSIYMEVWDNDGGNLFGVGSARDLIDKVYGKYQYLAAGSDSSRPRVYPKTLTGSRSGLGVFSPTSTAITLSLHCDPHYYDGYCSQYCKAQDSVAAGHYTCDSRGRKICRKGWQGTDCKEHKGVYMNSCRSQPCQHGGLCQNNGTSYYCQCAPGYHGNHCEKEIDLCVSAPCWHNATCVNYRTDFKCQCLPGFDGRLCQNDINECVSNNCANGAVCKDGINSYSCSCLAGYAGKYCTIDIDECSSSPCFPHGICKDGINNYTCSCLDGFRGRHCDENIDDCDPNPCEHNGNCTDGINDYTCSCVQGWVGKNCSSNRDECVGQPCRNNGTCHDSINDYNCSCAVGFTGKDCQININDCQPQPCQHNGVCVDGVNSFACLCKAGYSGTLCEVNIDDCKDSPCKHGQCHDGINQYHCACSVGYKGRNCDIEIDECLSSPCVNNATCIDEIGNFFCSCALGYEGRRCENRINYCKNVTCLYGGVCVNELAGYRCECREGYNGTLCENTPCTWQPCWHNASCTLNDNTIRGFECDCSELNYGFKYRYDGELCEN
;
A
#
# COMPACT_ATOMS: atom_id res chain seq x y z
N MET A 1 -33.70 -54.59 32.13
CA MET A 1 -32.61 -54.24 33.10
C MET A 1 -32.50 -52.73 33.11
N GLU A 2 -32.25 -52.14 34.27
CA GLU A 2 -32.54 -50.72 34.50
C GLU A 2 -31.50 -49.74 33.95
N ALA A 3 -31.97 -48.56 33.52
CA ALA A 3 -31.14 -47.41 33.18
C ALA A 3 -31.17 -46.41 34.34
N ASN A 4 -30.10 -46.34 35.12
CA ASN A 4 -30.07 -45.60 36.38
C ASN A 4 -29.84 -44.09 36.15
N LYS A 5 -30.92 -43.30 36.17
CA LYS A 5 -30.84 -41.83 36.05
C LYS A 5 -30.52 -41.20 37.41
N HIS A 6 -29.32 -40.63 37.55
CA HIS A 6 -29.02 -39.74 38.68
C HIS A 6 -29.89 -38.48 38.64
N VAL A 7 -30.93 -38.46 39.46
CA VAL A 7 -31.75 -37.26 39.70
C VAL A 7 -30.94 -36.30 40.58
N VAL A 8 -30.53 -35.16 40.03
CA VAL A 8 -29.95 -34.07 40.83
C VAL A 8 -31.01 -33.57 41.80
N SER A 9 -30.72 -33.68 43.10
CA SER A 9 -31.60 -33.20 44.16
C SER A 9 -31.76 -31.69 44.07
N LYS A 10 -32.89 -31.22 43.52
CA LYS A 10 -33.35 -29.86 43.77
C LYS A 10 -33.69 -29.76 45.24
N HIS A 11 -32.82 -29.13 46.02
CA HIS A 11 -33.18 -28.61 47.34
C HIS A 11 -34.24 -27.51 47.18
N ARG A 12 -35.50 -27.93 47.04
CA ARG A 12 -36.65 -27.11 47.37
C ARG A 12 -36.58 -26.90 48.88
N LEU A 13 -36.02 -25.75 49.28
CA LEU A 13 -36.07 -25.29 50.66
C LEU A 13 -37.53 -25.36 51.16
N PRO A 14 -37.78 -25.78 52.41
CA PRO A 14 -39.11 -25.73 52.98
C PRO A 14 -39.57 -24.27 53.01
N ILE A 15 -40.81 -24.01 52.59
CA ILE A 15 -41.46 -22.72 52.84
C ILE A 15 -41.83 -22.69 54.32
N SER A 16 -40.87 -22.31 55.16
CA SER A 16 -41.17 -21.90 56.53
C SER A 16 -41.84 -20.54 56.49
N ASN A 17 -43.00 -20.41 57.12
CA ASN A 17 -43.62 -19.12 57.42
C ASN A 17 -42.87 -18.44 58.58
N ALA A 18 -41.56 -18.25 58.41
CA ALA A 18 -40.73 -17.46 59.30
C ALA A 18 -40.87 -15.99 58.88
N GLU A 19 -41.13 -15.11 59.85
CA GLU A 19 -40.94 -13.68 59.64
C GLU A 19 -39.41 -13.42 59.60
N PRO A 20 -38.89 -12.63 58.64
CA PRO A 20 -37.47 -12.32 58.58
C PRO A 20 -37.02 -11.56 59.84
N ARG A 21 -35.72 -11.63 60.14
CA ARG A 21 -35.11 -10.97 61.32
C ARG A 21 -34.63 -9.55 61.04
N GLY A 22 -34.52 -9.18 59.78
CA GLY A 22 -34.05 -7.86 59.35
C GLY A 22 -33.80 -7.78 57.85
N VAL A 23 -33.44 -6.57 57.43
CA VAL A 23 -33.28 -6.20 56.02
C VAL A 23 -31.96 -5.48 55.80
N LEU A 24 -31.17 -6.01 54.88
CA LEU A 24 -30.06 -5.31 54.25
C LEU A 24 -30.57 -4.64 52.96
N LYS A 25 -30.32 -3.35 52.81
CA LYS A 25 -30.58 -2.59 51.57
C LYS A 25 -29.25 -2.10 51.00
N VAL A 26 -29.01 -2.39 49.72
CA VAL A 26 -27.80 -1.97 48.98
C VAL A 26 -28.19 -0.89 47.98
N THR A 27 -27.88 0.37 48.30
CA THR A 27 -28.11 1.51 47.42
C THR A 27 -26.90 1.72 46.52
N PHE A 28 -27.10 1.72 45.22
CA PHE A 28 -26.09 2.14 44.25
C PHE A 28 -26.25 3.65 44.01
N VAL A 29 -25.16 4.42 44.05
CA VAL A 29 -25.22 5.89 44.03
C VAL A 29 -24.80 6.41 42.66
N ASN A 30 -23.55 6.19 42.28
CA ASN A 30 -23.01 6.54 40.97
C ASN A 30 -21.87 5.61 40.56
N TYR A 31 -21.63 5.60 39.25
CA TYR A 31 -20.48 4.99 38.59
C TYR A 31 -19.57 6.08 38.01
N VAL A 32 -18.32 5.71 37.72
CA VAL A 32 -17.29 6.50 37.06
C VAL A 32 -16.35 5.52 36.34
N ASN A 33 -16.31 5.59 35.01
CA ASN A 33 -15.27 4.98 34.18
C ASN A 33 -14.28 6.07 33.72
N PRO A 34 -13.07 6.16 34.30
CA PRO A 34 -12.07 7.12 33.84
C PRO A 34 -11.58 6.78 32.43
N ASN A 35 -11.56 7.78 31.55
CA ASN A 35 -11.01 7.72 30.19
C ASN A 35 -11.69 6.70 29.25
N LYS A 36 -12.91 6.22 29.54
CA LYS A 36 -13.67 5.27 28.69
C LYS A 36 -12.95 3.95 28.43
N GLY A 37 -12.12 3.52 29.39
CA GLY A 37 -11.28 2.34 29.23
C GLY A 37 -12.05 1.03 29.39
N ASP A 38 -11.52 -0.04 28.79
CA ASP A 38 -11.92 -1.43 29.02
C ASP A 38 -11.13 -2.09 30.19
N TYR A 39 -11.19 -3.41 30.35
CA TYR A 39 -10.42 -4.18 31.34
C TYR A 39 -8.97 -4.49 30.92
N ASN A 40 -8.71 -4.56 29.61
CA ASN A 40 -7.42 -4.91 29.01
C ASN A 40 -6.45 -3.72 28.88
N GLY A 41 -6.94 -2.48 29.08
CA GLY A 41 -6.19 -1.24 28.88
C GLY A 41 -6.38 -0.61 27.50
N GLY A 42 -7.41 -1.03 26.77
CA GLY A 42 -7.92 -0.37 25.57
C GLY A 42 -9.12 0.52 25.87
N CYS A 43 -10.00 0.63 24.90
CA CYS A 43 -11.15 1.53 24.83
C CYS A 43 -12.40 0.70 24.57
N CYS A 44 -13.51 0.97 25.26
CA CYS A 44 -14.77 0.23 25.06
C CYS A 44 -15.33 0.43 23.64
N ASP A 45 -15.58 1.68 23.24
CA ASP A 45 -16.03 2.06 21.89
C ASP A 45 -14.91 2.82 21.12
N PRO A 46 -14.00 2.10 20.44
CA PRO A 46 -12.87 2.70 19.74
C PRO A 46 -13.27 3.32 18.40
N PHE A 47 -13.43 4.64 18.37
CA PHE A 47 -13.48 5.41 17.12
C PHE A 47 -12.06 5.78 16.62
N PRO A 48 -11.87 6.08 15.32
CA PRO A 48 -10.53 6.23 14.73
C PRO A 48 -9.61 7.31 15.33
N PHE A 49 -10.15 8.23 16.13
CA PHE A 49 -9.40 9.34 16.74
C PHE A 49 -9.77 9.65 18.20
N TYR A 50 -10.74 8.94 18.80
CA TYR A 50 -11.24 9.14 20.17
C TYR A 50 -12.04 7.92 20.65
N CYS A 51 -12.37 7.85 21.95
CA CYS A 51 -13.30 6.86 22.51
C CYS A 51 -14.72 7.42 22.60
N ASP A 52 -15.74 6.65 22.20
CA ASP A 52 -17.14 6.99 22.47
C ASP A 52 -17.62 6.46 23.85
N ASP A 53 -18.78 6.93 24.33
CA ASP A 53 -19.31 6.58 25.67
C ASP A 53 -19.78 5.10 25.72
N CYS A 54 -19.18 4.28 26.60
CA CYS A 54 -19.42 2.84 26.69
C CYS A 54 -20.90 2.46 26.90
N ASP A 55 -21.40 1.39 26.27
CA ASP A 55 -22.79 0.87 26.38
C ASP A 55 -23.00 0.02 27.66
N THR A 56 -22.66 0.65 28.79
CA THR A 56 -22.34 0.04 30.09
C THR A 56 -23.53 -0.68 30.74
N TYR A 57 -23.31 -1.92 31.18
CA TYR A 57 -24.18 -2.60 32.14
C TYR A 57 -23.40 -3.41 33.20
N PHE A 58 -24.09 -3.77 34.28
CA PHE A 58 -23.52 -4.47 35.42
C PHE A 58 -24.17 -5.83 35.63
N GLU A 59 -23.35 -6.83 35.96
CA GLU A 59 -23.76 -8.12 36.51
C GLU A 59 -23.40 -8.16 38.00
N ILE A 60 -24.41 -8.07 38.87
CA ILE A 60 -24.25 -7.80 40.31
C ILE A 60 -24.56 -9.07 41.11
N CYS A 61 -23.58 -9.53 41.89
CA CYS A 61 -23.66 -10.70 42.75
C CYS A 61 -23.51 -10.33 44.22
N LEU A 62 -24.58 -10.47 45.01
CA LEU A 62 -24.53 -10.29 46.47
C LEU A 62 -24.20 -11.64 47.15
N GLN A 63 -23.38 -11.63 48.20
CA GLN A 63 -22.94 -12.83 48.92
C GLN A 63 -22.95 -12.62 50.45
N SER A 64 -23.42 -13.62 51.19
CA SER A 64 -23.49 -13.62 52.67
C SER A 64 -22.23 -14.15 53.36
N THR A 65 -21.21 -14.55 52.59
CA THR A 65 -19.98 -15.20 53.09
C THR A 65 -18.78 -14.27 53.15
N TYR A 66 -17.93 -14.48 54.15
CA TYR A 66 -16.62 -13.83 54.29
C TYR A 66 -15.55 -14.36 53.31
N THR A 67 -15.72 -15.59 52.82
CA THR A 67 -14.84 -16.20 51.82
C THR A 67 -15.11 -15.62 50.43
N PRO A 68 -14.10 -15.03 49.75
CA PRO A 68 -14.26 -14.53 48.39
C PRO A 68 -14.41 -15.71 47.42
N VAL A 69 -15.51 -15.73 46.67
CA VAL A 69 -15.66 -16.58 45.48
C VAL A 69 -15.74 -15.64 44.29
N ALA A 70 -14.66 -15.57 43.49
CA ALA A 70 -14.55 -14.74 42.30
C ALA A 70 -15.30 -15.35 41.09
N LYS A 71 -16.55 -15.77 41.31
CA LYS A 71 -17.45 -16.36 40.32
C LYS A 71 -18.91 -16.01 40.63
N MET A 72 -19.73 -15.89 39.59
CA MET A 72 -21.16 -15.58 39.66
C MET A 72 -22.02 -16.72 40.25
N ASP A 73 -21.45 -17.92 40.42
CA ASP A 73 -22.19 -19.18 40.63
C ASP A 73 -22.91 -19.32 41.98
N LYS A 74 -22.70 -18.39 42.94
CA LYS A 74 -23.14 -18.52 44.34
C LYS A 74 -23.69 -17.22 44.95
N CYS A 75 -24.43 -16.43 44.19
CA CYS A 75 -25.07 -15.22 44.69
C CYS A 75 -26.33 -15.52 45.53
N ILE A 76 -26.50 -14.85 46.68
CA ILE A 76 -27.78 -14.82 47.42
C ILE A 76 -28.83 -13.98 46.68
N LYS A 77 -28.35 -13.03 45.87
CA LYS A 77 -29.14 -12.23 44.93
C LYS A 77 -28.27 -11.86 43.74
N PHE A 78 -28.76 -12.16 42.54
CA PHE A 78 -28.13 -11.78 41.28
C PHE A 78 -29.02 -10.78 40.53
N VAL A 79 -28.43 -9.72 39.96
CA VAL A 79 -29.14 -8.70 39.18
C VAL A 79 -28.28 -8.28 37.99
N ARG A 80 -28.84 -8.30 36.78
CA ARG A 80 -28.27 -7.62 35.60
C ARG A 80 -28.97 -6.28 35.43
N THR A 81 -28.23 -5.18 35.29
CA THR A 81 -28.82 -3.85 35.05
C THR A 81 -29.31 -3.70 33.61
N LYS A 82 -30.02 -2.60 33.34
CA LYS A 82 -30.17 -2.07 31.99
C LYS A 82 -28.80 -1.58 31.48
N MET A 83 -28.63 -1.55 30.16
CA MET A 83 -27.54 -0.84 29.47
C MET A 83 -27.72 0.68 29.55
N ARG A 84 -26.61 1.41 29.47
CA ARG A 84 -26.50 2.87 29.42
C ARG A 84 -25.23 3.27 28.66
N GLU A 85 -25.42 3.88 27.51
CA GLU A 85 -24.50 4.75 26.76
C GLU A 85 -24.08 5.98 27.63
N ASP A 86 -23.26 5.75 28.68
CA ASP A 86 -22.77 6.74 29.65
C ASP A 86 -21.66 6.14 30.55
N ASP A 87 -20.48 6.75 30.58
CA ASP A 87 -19.36 6.34 31.47
C ASP A 87 -19.51 6.76 32.94
N ASN A 88 -20.36 7.74 33.26
CA ASN A 88 -20.29 8.55 34.50
C ASN A 88 -21.67 8.82 35.15
N PHE A 89 -22.58 7.84 35.09
CA PHE A 89 -23.97 7.99 35.51
C PHE A 89 -24.26 7.82 37.01
N LYS A 90 -25.47 8.26 37.40
CA LYS A 90 -26.14 7.92 38.66
C LYS A 90 -27.16 6.81 38.44
N PHE A 91 -27.30 5.90 39.40
CA PHE A 91 -28.19 4.74 39.28
C PHE A 91 -29.66 5.10 39.52
N ASP A 92 -30.53 4.76 38.57
CA ASP A 92 -31.98 4.97 38.68
C ASP A 92 -32.63 4.24 39.86
N ALA A 93 -33.78 4.73 40.32
CA ALA A 93 -34.66 4.03 41.26
C ALA A 93 -35.15 2.65 40.74
N THR A 94 -35.04 2.36 39.44
CA THR A 94 -35.34 1.05 38.83
C THR A 94 -34.36 0.75 37.70
N PHE A 95 -33.15 0.38 38.12
CA PHE A 95 -31.97 0.13 37.30
C PHE A 95 -31.85 -1.31 36.74
N GLY A 96 -32.58 -2.28 37.31
CA GLY A 96 -32.53 -3.68 36.88
C GLY A 96 -33.21 -3.94 35.53
N SER A 97 -32.63 -4.86 34.74
CA SER A 97 -33.16 -5.28 33.43
C SER A 97 -34.52 -5.98 33.51
N LYS A 98 -34.89 -6.54 34.68
CA LYS A 98 -36.20 -7.17 34.94
C LYS A 98 -37.07 -6.33 35.87
N GLY A 99 -36.73 -5.05 36.04
CA GLY A 99 -37.46 -4.11 36.91
C GLY A 99 -36.97 -4.08 38.36
N GLU A 100 -35.77 -4.57 38.65
CA GLU A 100 -35.19 -4.51 39.99
C GLU A 100 -34.94 -3.06 40.43
N LYS A 101 -35.37 -2.74 41.66
CA LYS A 101 -35.31 -1.39 42.25
C LYS A 101 -33.97 -1.11 42.92
N ASN A 102 -33.59 0.16 42.96
CA ASN A 102 -32.50 0.68 43.77
C ASN A 102 -33.12 1.37 45.01
N PRO A 103 -32.79 0.97 46.25
CA PRO A 103 -31.82 -0.05 46.66
C PRO A 103 -32.27 -1.50 46.41
N LEU A 104 -31.29 -2.40 46.24
CA LEU A 104 -31.54 -3.84 46.28
C LEU A 104 -31.76 -4.29 47.73
N GLU A 105 -32.96 -4.77 48.03
CA GLU A 105 -33.32 -5.27 49.36
C GLU A 105 -33.09 -6.79 49.48
N TYR A 106 -32.55 -7.23 50.62
CA TYR A 106 -32.31 -8.63 50.99
C TYR A 106 -32.75 -8.84 52.44
N HIS A 107 -33.72 -9.73 52.65
CA HIS A 107 -34.19 -10.15 53.96
C HIS A 107 -33.40 -11.37 54.43
N PHE A 108 -33.23 -11.54 55.74
CA PHE A 108 -32.53 -12.68 56.32
C PHE A 108 -33.31 -13.33 57.47
N ASP A 109 -33.38 -14.66 57.46
CA ASP A 109 -34.20 -15.45 58.41
C ASP A 109 -33.38 -16.01 59.59
N ASP A 110 -32.05 -15.94 59.48
CA ASP A 110 -31.07 -16.29 60.51
C ASP A 110 -30.47 -15.04 61.18
N SER A 111 -29.74 -15.23 62.29
CA SER A 111 -28.98 -14.12 62.90
C SER A 111 -27.98 -13.52 61.90
N TRP A 112 -27.90 -12.20 61.85
CA TRP A 112 -27.01 -11.47 60.93
C TRP A 112 -25.53 -11.75 61.24
N GLN A 113 -24.77 -12.16 60.23
CA GLN A 113 -23.41 -12.70 60.39
C GLN A 113 -22.30 -11.61 60.49
N GLY A 114 -22.65 -10.33 60.61
CA GLY A 114 -21.69 -9.23 60.78
C GLY A 114 -20.80 -8.92 59.56
N THR A 115 -20.93 -9.69 58.47
CA THR A 115 -20.09 -9.61 57.28
C THR A 115 -20.94 -9.63 56.01
N PHE A 116 -20.43 -9.04 54.93
CA PHE A 116 -21.11 -8.97 53.64
C PHE A 116 -20.08 -8.86 52.52
N SER A 117 -20.37 -9.49 51.38
CA SER A 117 -19.53 -9.43 50.18
C SER A 117 -20.39 -9.07 48.96
N ILE A 118 -19.88 -8.21 48.10
CA ILE A 118 -20.44 -7.90 46.78
C ILE A 118 -19.37 -8.12 45.72
N TYR A 119 -19.73 -8.80 44.64
CA TYR A 119 -18.94 -8.93 43.43
C TYR A 119 -19.74 -8.38 42.26
N MET A 120 -19.10 -7.63 41.37
CA MET A 120 -19.72 -7.11 40.16
C MET A 120 -18.76 -7.25 38.99
N GLU A 121 -19.30 -7.63 37.85
CA GLU A 121 -18.63 -7.49 36.56
C GLU A 121 -19.31 -6.35 35.81
N VAL A 122 -18.52 -5.40 35.31
CA VAL A 122 -18.98 -4.27 34.50
C VAL A 122 -18.61 -4.58 33.06
N TRP A 123 -19.58 -4.48 32.17
CA TRP A 123 -19.50 -4.96 30.79
C TRP A 123 -19.98 -3.88 29.84
N ASP A 124 -19.34 -3.84 28.68
CA ASP A 124 -19.90 -3.24 27.48
C ASP A 124 -20.85 -4.22 26.77
N ASN A 125 -21.68 -3.70 25.87
CA ASN A 125 -22.51 -4.48 24.97
C ASN A 125 -22.52 -3.85 23.58
N ASP A 126 -21.61 -4.34 22.71
CA ASP A 126 -21.34 -3.98 21.31
C ASP A 126 -22.55 -4.24 20.36
N GLY A 127 -23.73 -3.75 20.72
CA GLY A 127 -25.05 -4.24 20.30
C GLY A 127 -25.45 -3.96 18.85
N GLY A 128 -24.54 -3.48 18.00
CA GLY A 128 -24.84 -3.14 16.61
C GLY A 128 -23.79 -2.31 15.87
N ASN A 129 -22.50 -2.59 16.02
CA ASN A 129 -21.46 -1.85 15.29
C ASN A 129 -21.63 -2.02 13.76
N LEU A 130 -21.91 -0.91 13.07
CA LEU A 130 -22.21 -0.84 11.63
C LEU A 130 -21.05 -1.30 10.73
N PHE A 131 -19.82 -1.34 11.25
CA PHE A 131 -18.60 -1.66 10.50
C PHE A 131 -17.92 -2.97 10.92
N GLY A 132 -18.45 -3.70 11.90
CA GLY A 132 -17.97 -5.04 12.25
C GLY A 132 -16.56 -5.10 12.86
N VAL A 133 -16.12 -4.04 13.53
CA VAL A 133 -14.85 -4.00 14.28
C VAL A 133 -15.15 -3.89 15.78
N GLY A 134 -15.18 -5.03 16.45
CA GLY A 134 -15.49 -5.17 17.87
C GLY A 134 -15.65 -6.66 18.22
N SER A 135 -15.35 -7.05 19.45
CA SER A 135 -15.61 -8.41 19.93
C SER A 135 -17.04 -8.52 20.47
N ALA A 136 -17.43 -9.69 20.99
CA ALA A 136 -18.79 -9.88 21.52
C ALA A 136 -18.83 -9.64 23.04
N ARG A 137 -19.16 -8.42 23.46
CA ARG A 137 -19.22 -7.92 24.85
C ARG A 137 -17.86 -7.83 25.51
N ASP A 138 -17.20 -6.70 25.35
CA ASP A 138 -15.96 -6.44 26.04
C ASP A 138 -16.17 -6.11 27.53
N LEU A 139 -15.26 -6.61 28.37
CA LEU A 139 -15.30 -6.44 29.82
C LEU A 139 -14.68 -5.08 30.17
N ILE A 140 -15.38 -4.27 30.97
CA ILE A 140 -14.89 -2.94 31.41
C ILE A 140 -14.11 -3.05 32.73
N ASP A 141 -14.66 -3.72 33.75
CA ASP A 141 -13.96 -3.92 35.02
C ASP A 141 -14.57 -5.05 35.88
N LYS A 142 -13.82 -5.49 36.90
CA LYS A 142 -14.28 -6.44 37.93
C LYS A 142 -14.13 -5.81 39.30
N VAL A 143 -15.25 -5.59 39.99
CA VAL A 143 -15.32 -4.83 41.25
C VAL A 143 -15.64 -5.78 42.41
N TYR A 144 -14.83 -5.77 43.47
CA TYR A 144 -15.06 -6.59 44.66
C TYR A 144 -15.11 -5.76 45.95
N GLY A 145 -16.23 -5.83 46.65
CA GLY A 145 -16.49 -5.11 47.89
C GLY A 145 -16.65 -6.04 49.10
N LYS A 146 -15.66 -6.02 50.00
CA LYS A 146 -15.71 -6.75 51.28
C LYS A 146 -16.11 -5.83 52.44
N TYR A 147 -16.93 -6.36 53.36
CA TYR A 147 -17.39 -5.67 54.57
C TYR A 147 -17.35 -6.61 55.80
N GLN A 148 -17.00 -6.03 56.95
CA GLN A 148 -16.95 -6.69 58.26
C GLN A 148 -17.45 -5.72 59.34
N TYR A 149 -17.81 -6.26 60.51
CA TYR A 149 -18.28 -5.49 61.67
C TYR A 149 -19.53 -4.64 61.37
N LEU A 150 -20.33 -5.08 60.39
CA LEU A 150 -21.63 -4.49 60.07
C LEU A 150 -22.62 -4.86 61.17
N ALA A 151 -23.10 -3.87 61.91
CA ALA A 151 -24.16 -4.04 62.89
C ALA A 151 -25.47 -3.50 62.33
N ALA A 152 -26.59 -4.03 62.81
CA ALA A 152 -27.93 -3.57 62.48
C ALA A 152 -28.35 -2.32 63.28
N GLY A 153 -29.19 -1.50 62.66
CA GLY A 153 -30.06 -0.54 63.35
C GLY A 153 -31.26 -1.22 64.02
N SER A 154 -31.93 -0.51 64.93
CA SER A 154 -33.01 -1.08 65.74
C SER A 154 -34.27 -1.44 64.95
N ASP A 155 -34.53 -0.71 63.86
CA ASP A 155 -35.78 -0.74 63.11
C ASP A 155 -35.62 0.05 61.80
N SER A 156 -36.63 0.00 60.94
CA SER A 156 -36.63 0.66 59.61
C SER A 156 -36.60 2.19 59.65
N SER A 157 -36.90 2.83 60.79
CA SER A 157 -36.75 4.29 60.98
C SER A 157 -35.36 4.68 61.49
N ARG A 158 -34.57 3.71 61.98
CA ARG A 158 -33.22 3.90 62.54
C ARG A 158 -32.22 2.84 62.04
N PRO A 159 -32.07 2.64 60.71
CA PRO A 159 -31.05 1.74 60.18
C PRO A 159 -29.64 2.27 60.44
N ARG A 160 -28.66 1.37 60.51
CA ARG A 160 -27.24 1.73 60.43
C ARG A 160 -26.81 1.79 58.98
N VAL A 161 -26.09 2.86 58.63
CA VAL A 161 -25.74 3.20 57.25
C VAL A 161 -24.22 3.16 57.08
N TYR A 162 -23.76 2.52 56.00
CA TYR A 162 -22.36 2.27 55.70
C TYR A 162 -22.05 2.64 54.23
N PRO A 163 -21.64 3.88 53.95
CA PRO A 163 -21.20 4.30 52.62
C PRO A 163 -19.79 3.77 52.31
N LYS A 164 -19.53 3.38 51.06
CA LYS A 164 -18.21 2.98 50.58
C LYS A 164 -18.11 3.10 49.06
N THR A 165 -17.03 3.70 48.57
CA THR A 165 -16.63 3.58 47.16
C THR A 165 -15.89 2.27 46.96
N LEU A 166 -16.30 1.52 45.94
CA LEU A 166 -15.62 0.32 45.48
C LEU A 166 -14.81 0.67 44.23
N THR A 167 -13.54 0.29 44.23
CA THR A 167 -12.65 0.42 43.07
C THR A 167 -12.64 -0.90 42.30
N GLY A 168 -12.54 -0.82 40.98
CA GLY A 168 -12.30 -1.98 40.13
C GLY A 168 -10.90 -2.58 40.30
N SER A 169 -10.62 -3.63 39.53
CA SER A 169 -9.40 -4.44 39.64
C SER A 169 -8.52 -4.45 38.38
N ARG A 170 -8.93 -3.78 37.29
CA ARG A 170 -8.07 -3.59 36.12
C ARG A 170 -6.75 -2.88 36.50
N SER A 171 -5.62 -3.46 36.09
CA SER A 171 -4.29 -2.94 36.40
C SER A 171 -3.86 -1.92 35.34
N GLY A 172 -3.84 -0.63 35.68
CA GLY A 172 -3.52 0.47 34.78
C GLY A 172 -2.04 0.54 34.34
N LEU A 173 -1.56 -0.45 33.58
CA LEU A 173 -0.24 -0.48 32.94
C LEU A 173 -0.19 0.35 31.63
N GLY A 174 -1.04 1.36 31.54
CA GLY A 174 -1.11 2.32 30.43
C GLY A 174 -2.40 3.14 30.49
N VAL A 175 -2.27 4.46 30.66
CA VAL A 175 -3.28 5.54 30.46
C VAL A 175 -4.62 5.48 31.24
N PHE A 176 -5.23 4.32 31.42
CA PHE A 176 -6.58 4.16 31.99
C PHE A 176 -6.52 3.87 33.50
N SER A 177 -7.31 4.61 34.28
CA SER A 177 -7.42 4.41 35.74
C SER A 177 -8.52 3.40 36.07
N PRO A 178 -8.46 2.68 37.21
CA PRO A 178 -9.51 1.76 37.63
C PRO A 178 -10.87 2.45 37.77
N THR A 179 -11.96 1.74 37.48
CA THR A 179 -13.32 2.28 37.65
C THR A 179 -13.65 2.51 39.13
N SER A 180 -14.67 3.34 39.40
CA SER A 180 -15.20 3.49 40.76
C SER A 180 -16.72 3.45 40.81
N THR A 181 -17.27 2.68 41.75
CA THR A 181 -18.71 2.58 42.02
C THR A 181 -18.99 2.96 43.47
N ALA A 182 -19.74 4.04 43.70
CA ALA A 182 -20.15 4.44 45.04
C ALA A 182 -21.43 3.70 45.46
N ILE A 183 -21.38 2.99 46.59
CA ILE A 183 -22.55 2.31 47.17
C ILE A 183 -22.74 2.64 48.65
N THR A 184 -23.97 2.49 49.12
CA THR A 184 -24.34 2.69 50.53
C THR A 184 -25.15 1.49 51.01
N LEU A 185 -24.67 0.80 52.04
CA LEU A 185 -25.44 -0.24 52.73
C LEU A 185 -26.30 0.39 53.83
N SER A 186 -27.51 -0.12 54.02
CA SER A 186 -28.42 0.27 55.09
C SER A 186 -29.02 -0.98 55.73
N LEU A 187 -28.80 -1.18 57.03
CA LEU A 187 -29.10 -2.43 57.74
C LEU A 187 -29.92 -2.17 59.01
N HIS A 188 -30.99 -2.93 59.21
CA HIS A 188 -31.84 -2.88 60.40
C HIS A 188 -32.48 -4.24 60.70
N CYS A 189 -32.90 -4.43 61.95
CA CYS A 189 -33.71 -5.55 62.36
C CYS A 189 -35.20 -5.32 62.03
N ASP A 190 -35.92 -6.43 61.84
CA ASP A 190 -37.37 -6.45 61.71
C ASP A 190 -38.05 -6.45 63.10
N PRO A 191 -39.36 -6.12 63.19
CA PRO A 191 -40.03 -5.94 64.47
C PRO A 191 -39.88 -7.11 65.44
N HIS A 192 -39.63 -6.79 66.72
CA HIS A 192 -39.36 -7.73 67.82
C HIS A 192 -37.99 -8.45 67.80
N TYR A 193 -37.12 -8.19 66.81
CA TYR A 193 -35.71 -8.55 66.89
C TYR A 193 -34.86 -7.39 67.43
N TYR A 194 -33.87 -7.71 68.24
CA TYR A 194 -33.01 -6.76 68.94
C TYR A 194 -31.53 -7.13 68.75
N ASP A 195 -30.64 -6.33 69.36
CA ASP A 195 -29.17 -6.41 69.27
C ASP A 195 -28.59 -6.04 67.89
N GLY A 196 -27.25 -6.00 67.78
CA GLY A 196 -26.54 -5.57 66.56
C GLY A 196 -26.49 -6.62 65.45
N TYR A 197 -27.00 -7.82 65.69
CA TYR A 197 -27.02 -8.99 64.81
C TYR A 197 -28.45 -9.54 64.64
N CYS A 198 -29.48 -8.83 65.14
CA CYS A 198 -30.88 -9.27 65.09
C CYS A 198 -31.09 -10.69 65.66
N SER A 199 -30.28 -11.08 66.65
CA SER A 199 -30.26 -12.46 67.16
C SER A 199 -31.27 -12.68 68.28
N GLN A 200 -31.47 -11.66 69.12
CA GLN A 200 -32.34 -11.68 70.28
C GLN A 200 -33.79 -11.33 69.91
N TYR A 201 -34.66 -12.33 69.82
CA TYR A 201 -36.11 -12.11 69.65
C TYR A 201 -36.81 -11.84 70.99
N CYS A 202 -37.68 -10.83 71.04
CA CYS A 202 -38.57 -10.61 72.19
C CYS A 202 -39.88 -9.92 71.81
N LYS A 203 -40.98 -10.66 71.92
CA LYS A 203 -42.35 -10.14 71.88
C LYS A 203 -42.92 -10.16 73.31
N ALA A 204 -43.38 -9.02 73.80
CA ALA A 204 -43.92 -8.89 75.15
C ALA A 204 -45.29 -9.59 75.28
N GLN A 205 -45.49 -10.36 76.35
CA GLN A 205 -46.68 -11.20 76.51
C GLN A 205 -47.02 -11.49 77.98
N ASP A 206 -48.25 -11.92 78.22
CA ASP A 206 -48.79 -12.20 79.56
C ASP A 206 -49.67 -13.45 79.51
N SER A 207 -49.05 -14.64 79.50
CA SER A 207 -49.77 -15.91 79.31
C SER A 207 -49.09 -17.07 80.03
N VAL A 208 -49.88 -17.90 80.73
CA VAL A 208 -49.39 -19.05 81.51
C VAL A 208 -48.58 -20.04 80.66
N ALA A 209 -48.97 -20.25 79.40
CA ALA A 209 -48.25 -21.16 78.50
C ALA A 209 -46.89 -20.59 78.02
N ALA A 210 -46.80 -19.28 77.85
CA ALA A 210 -45.73 -18.63 77.10
C ALA A 210 -44.76 -17.81 77.97
N GLY A 211 -45.20 -17.40 79.16
CA GLY A 211 -44.46 -16.57 80.12
C GLY A 211 -45.17 -15.25 80.42
N HIS A 212 -44.90 -14.71 81.61
CA HIS A 212 -45.45 -13.45 82.09
C HIS A 212 -44.36 -12.36 82.12
N TYR A 213 -44.16 -11.61 81.02
CA TYR A 213 -43.02 -10.69 80.90
C TYR A 213 -43.20 -9.47 79.97
N THR A 214 -42.25 -8.54 80.02
CA THR A 214 -42.02 -7.47 79.03
C THR A 214 -40.61 -7.57 78.45
N CYS A 215 -40.30 -6.77 77.42
CA CYS A 215 -39.00 -6.75 76.74
C CYS A 215 -38.26 -5.45 77.04
N ASP A 216 -36.95 -5.53 77.33
CA ASP A 216 -36.08 -4.34 77.47
C ASP A 216 -35.49 -3.87 76.12
N SER A 217 -34.74 -2.77 76.14
CA SER A 217 -34.08 -2.20 74.95
C SER A 217 -32.94 -3.05 74.37
N ARG A 218 -32.68 -4.23 74.93
CA ARG A 218 -31.76 -5.27 74.43
C ARG A 218 -32.49 -6.59 74.15
N GLY A 219 -33.83 -6.59 74.11
CA GLY A 219 -34.65 -7.78 73.85
C GLY A 219 -34.67 -8.81 74.99
N ARG A 220 -34.30 -8.43 76.23
CA ARG A 220 -34.31 -9.36 77.37
C ARG A 220 -35.69 -9.38 78.04
N LYS A 221 -36.12 -10.57 78.48
CA LYS A 221 -37.38 -10.78 79.21
C LYS A 221 -37.28 -10.21 80.64
N ILE A 222 -38.25 -9.39 81.05
CA ILE A 222 -38.42 -8.91 82.43
C ILE A 222 -39.68 -9.55 83.02
N CYS A 223 -39.53 -10.42 84.01
CA CYS A 223 -40.65 -11.12 84.64
C CYS A 223 -41.62 -10.18 85.37
N ARG A 224 -42.92 -10.42 85.19
CA ARG A 224 -43.99 -9.76 85.94
C ARG A 224 -44.00 -10.26 87.40
N LYS A 225 -44.37 -9.37 88.32
CA LYS A 225 -44.32 -9.59 89.77
C LYS A 225 -45.09 -10.87 90.17
N GLY A 226 -44.41 -11.78 90.88
CA GLY A 226 -44.96 -13.07 91.34
C GLY A 226 -44.41 -14.29 90.60
N TRP A 227 -43.80 -14.11 89.42
CA TRP A 227 -43.26 -15.19 88.59
C TRP A 227 -41.73 -15.22 88.59
N GLN A 228 -41.16 -16.44 88.61
CA GLN A 228 -39.72 -16.68 88.46
C GLN A 228 -39.42 -17.75 87.38
N GLY A 229 -38.14 -18.09 87.20
CA GLY A 229 -37.65 -18.92 86.08
C GLY A 229 -37.31 -18.09 84.84
N THR A 230 -36.54 -18.67 83.91
CA THR A 230 -36.02 -17.99 82.70
C THR A 230 -37.11 -17.50 81.74
N ASP A 231 -38.25 -18.19 81.71
CA ASP A 231 -39.46 -17.81 80.96
C ASP A 231 -40.55 -17.17 81.84
N CYS A 232 -40.29 -16.93 83.13
CA CYS A 232 -41.26 -16.33 84.07
C CYS A 232 -42.54 -17.20 84.22
N LYS A 233 -42.38 -18.45 84.68
CA LYS A 233 -43.42 -19.50 84.75
C LYS A 233 -43.54 -20.23 86.11
N GLU A 234 -42.68 -19.94 87.09
CA GLU A 234 -42.59 -20.71 88.36
C GLU A 234 -43.05 -19.94 89.62
N HIS A 235 -43.43 -20.71 90.66
CA HIS A 235 -43.87 -20.29 92.00
C HIS A 235 -43.24 -21.21 93.09
N LYS A 236 -43.29 -20.88 94.41
CA LYS A 236 -42.20 -21.25 95.36
C LYS A 236 -42.58 -21.98 96.69
N GLY A 237 -41.97 -23.15 97.02
CA GLY A 237 -41.94 -23.86 98.34
C GLY A 237 -42.28 -25.38 98.31
N VAL A 238 -42.11 -26.27 99.33
CA VAL A 238 -41.42 -26.36 100.66
C VAL A 238 -41.32 -27.87 101.10
N TYR A 239 -40.56 -28.27 102.14
CA TYR A 239 -40.31 -29.68 102.63
C TYR A 239 -40.72 -29.89 104.14
N MET A 240 -40.47 -30.93 104.99
CA MET A 240 -39.44 -32.01 105.15
C MET A 240 -39.86 -33.10 106.20
N ASN A 241 -39.27 -34.31 106.20
CA ASN A 241 -39.10 -35.23 107.38
C ASN A 241 -37.82 -36.09 107.24
N SER A 242 -37.04 -36.31 108.32
CA SER A 242 -35.58 -36.57 108.22
C SER A 242 -35.04 -38.01 108.37
N CYS A 243 -35.87 -39.01 108.72
CA CYS A 243 -35.53 -40.44 108.54
C CYS A 243 -36.53 -41.15 107.62
N ARG A 244 -37.74 -40.60 107.50
CA ARG A 244 -38.73 -40.94 106.46
C ARG A 244 -38.24 -40.60 105.04
N SER A 245 -37.16 -39.82 104.94
CA SER A 245 -36.46 -39.38 103.73
C SER A 245 -35.53 -40.43 103.09
N GLN A 246 -35.35 -41.62 103.69
CA GLN A 246 -34.31 -42.60 103.29
C GLN A 246 -32.91 -41.95 103.26
N PRO A 247 -32.42 -41.46 104.40
CA PRO A 247 -31.31 -40.50 104.39
C PRO A 247 -29.94 -41.17 104.18
N CYS A 248 -29.83 -42.48 104.41
CA CYS A 248 -28.71 -43.29 103.93
C CYS A 248 -28.91 -43.68 102.47
N GLN A 249 -27.93 -43.39 101.65
CA GLN A 249 -28.08 -43.46 100.20
C GLN A 249 -27.55 -44.78 99.63
N HIS A 250 -27.92 -45.09 98.38
CA HIS A 250 -27.36 -46.18 97.58
C HIS A 250 -27.47 -47.60 98.20
N GLY A 251 -28.53 -47.85 98.98
CA GLY A 251 -28.73 -49.11 99.68
C GLY A 251 -27.94 -49.24 100.99
N GLY A 252 -27.29 -48.17 101.45
CA GLY A 252 -26.65 -48.12 102.76
C GLY A 252 -27.65 -48.32 103.89
N LEU A 253 -27.32 -49.19 104.86
CA LEU A 253 -28.21 -49.56 105.95
C LEU A 253 -28.35 -48.42 106.96
N CYS A 254 -29.58 -47.92 107.13
CA CYS A 254 -29.89 -46.76 107.94
C CYS A 254 -30.13 -47.09 109.42
N GLN A 255 -29.33 -46.49 110.29
CA GLN A 255 -29.46 -46.60 111.74
C GLN A 255 -29.77 -45.21 112.32
N ASN A 256 -30.98 -45.03 112.84
CA ASN A 256 -31.44 -43.77 113.43
C ASN A 256 -30.77 -43.53 114.79
N ASN A 257 -30.26 -42.33 115.01
CA ASN A 257 -29.54 -41.91 116.23
C ASN A 257 -30.15 -40.61 116.79
N GLY A 258 -31.43 -40.67 117.16
CA GLY A 258 -32.15 -39.62 117.88
C GLY A 258 -32.45 -38.38 117.03
N THR A 259 -31.51 -37.42 117.03
CA THR A 259 -31.57 -36.17 116.23
C THR A 259 -30.78 -36.26 114.93
N SER A 260 -30.06 -37.37 114.71
CA SER A 260 -29.23 -37.65 113.53
C SER A 260 -29.35 -39.12 113.13
N TYR A 261 -28.56 -39.57 112.17
CA TYR A 261 -28.54 -40.93 111.64
C TYR A 261 -27.13 -41.32 111.18
N TYR A 262 -26.84 -42.63 111.15
CA TYR A 262 -25.61 -43.20 110.65
C TYR A 262 -25.89 -44.32 109.65
N CYS A 263 -24.95 -44.57 108.73
CA CYS A 263 -25.15 -45.40 107.56
C CYS A 263 -23.97 -46.36 107.34
N GLN A 264 -24.27 -47.64 107.11
CA GLN A 264 -23.28 -48.64 106.72
C GLN A 264 -23.35 -48.90 105.21
N CYS A 265 -22.23 -48.73 104.50
CA CYS A 265 -22.24 -48.58 103.04
C CYS A 265 -22.00 -49.88 102.26
N ALA A 266 -22.64 -49.97 101.10
CA ALA A 266 -22.42 -51.04 100.13
C ALA A 266 -21.07 -50.88 99.40
N PRO A 267 -20.48 -51.95 98.82
CA PRO A 267 -19.29 -51.84 97.99
C PRO A 267 -19.47 -50.81 96.86
N GLY A 268 -18.49 -49.92 96.71
CA GLY A 268 -18.57 -48.77 95.80
C GLY A 268 -19.01 -47.46 96.44
N TYR A 269 -19.36 -47.44 97.74
CA TYR A 269 -19.86 -46.25 98.44
C TYR A 269 -19.11 -45.96 99.74
N HIS A 270 -18.93 -44.68 100.05
CA HIS A 270 -18.33 -44.17 101.28
C HIS A 270 -18.99 -42.85 101.73
N GLY A 271 -18.39 -42.17 102.69
CA GLY A 271 -18.98 -41.01 103.36
C GLY A 271 -19.66 -41.38 104.69
N ASN A 272 -20.23 -40.38 105.38
CA ASN A 272 -20.90 -40.62 106.67
C ASN A 272 -22.36 -41.07 106.52
N HIS A 273 -22.91 -40.93 105.31
CA HIS A 273 -24.29 -41.25 104.95
C HIS A 273 -24.40 -42.18 103.72
N CYS A 274 -23.28 -42.76 103.27
CA CYS A 274 -23.16 -43.51 102.01
C CYS A 274 -23.54 -42.66 100.78
N GLU A 275 -23.38 -41.34 100.94
CA GLU A 275 -23.74 -40.28 100.01
C GLU A 275 -22.69 -40.06 98.92
N LYS A 276 -21.50 -40.64 99.07
CA LYS A 276 -20.39 -40.53 98.11
C LYS A 276 -20.15 -41.88 97.46
N GLU A 277 -20.10 -41.89 96.13
CA GLU A 277 -19.48 -43.00 95.41
C GLU A 277 -17.97 -42.98 95.67
N ILE A 278 -17.36 -44.16 95.74
CA ILE A 278 -15.91 -44.30 95.72
C ILE A 278 -15.48 -43.92 94.30
N ASP A 279 -15.01 -42.69 94.15
CA ASP A 279 -14.57 -42.17 92.87
C ASP A 279 -13.14 -42.64 92.56
N LEU A 280 -13.05 -43.71 91.74
CA LEU A 280 -11.80 -44.28 91.28
C LEU A 280 -11.05 -43.30 90.36
N CYS A 281 -11.75 -42.35 89.74
CA CYS A 281 -11.15 -41.32 88.87
C CYS A 281 -10.33 -40.27 89.62
N VAL A 282 -10.45 -40.16 90.96
CA VAL A 282 -9.59 -39.31 91.81
C VAL A 282 -8.11 -39.69 91.68
N SER A 283 -7.80 -40.93 91.30
CA SER A 283 -6.43 -41.38 91.02
C SER A 283 -5.86 -40.92 89.66
N ALA A 284 -6.64 -40.19 88.86
CA ALA A 284 -6.34 -39.81 87.47
C ALA A 284 -5.80 -40.98 86.61
N PRO A 285 -6.51 -42.13 86.54
CA PRO A 285 -5.97 -43.36 85.95
C PRO A 285 -5.96 -43.37 84.41
N CYS A 286 -6.55 -42.38 83.76
CA CYS A 286 -6.70 -42.28 82.31
C CYS A 286 -5.61 -41.43 81.68
N TRP A 287 -5.00 -41.92 80.61
CA TRP A 287 -3.89 -41.29 79.89
C TRP A 287 -4.40 -40.27 78.86
N HIS A 288 -3.49 -39.45 78.33
CA HIS A 288 -3.76 -38.49 77.24
C HIS A 288 -4.95 -37.54 77.49
N ASN A 289 -5.19 -37.15 78.76
CA ASN A 289 -6.34 -36.36 79.20
C ASN A 289 -7.73 -36.96 78.84
N ALA A 290 -7.81 -38.27 78.62
CA ALA A 290 -9.06 -38.98 78.41
C ALA A 290 -10.01 -38.83 79.62
N THR A 291 -11.32 -38.71 79.34
CA THR A 291 -12.31 -38.44 80.39
C THR A 291 -12.58 -39.72 81.20
N CYS A 292 -12.16 -39.74 82.46
CA CYS A 292 -12.49 -40.85 83.35
C CYS A 292 -13.97 -40.79 83.77
N VAL A 293 -14.70 -41.88 83.56
CA VAL A 293 -16.07 -42.06 84.04
C VAL A 293 -16.06 -43.15 85.11
N ASN A 294 -16.41 -42.78 86.33
CA ASN A 294 -16.53 -43.71 87.45
C ASN A 294 -17.78 -44.58 87.31
N TYR A 295 -17.67 -45.85 87.67
CA TYR A 295 -18.79 -46.78 87.84
C TYR A 295 -18.67 -47.43 89.23
N ARG A 296 -19.76 -48.03 89.72
CA ARG A 296 -19.87 -48.54 91.09
C ARG A 296 -18.73 -49.45 91.57
N THR A 297 -18.07 -50.19 90.69
CA THR A 297 -16.99 -51.15 91.05
C THR A 297 -15.82 -51.18 90.06
N ASP A 298 -15.78 -50.27 89.09
CA ASP A 298 -14.75 -50.16 88.04
C ASP A 298 -14.79 -48.75 87.46
N PHE A 299 -13.84 -48.37 86.62
CA PHE A 299 -13.87 -47.10 85.89
C PHE A 299 -13.67 -47.34 84.39
N LYS A 300 -14.21 -46.45 83.56
CA LYS A 300 -13.98 -46.46 82.12
C LYS A 300 -13.40 -45.13 81.68
N CYS A 301 -12.22 -45.19 81.07
CA CYS A 301 -11.69 -44.04 80.33
C CYS A 301 -12.47 -43.90 79.01
N GLN A 302 -13.09 -42.73 78.82
CA GLN A 302 -13.60 -42.30 77.52
C GLN A 302 -12.44 -41.64 76.78
N CYS A 303 -11.82 -42.41 75.88
CA CYS A 303 -10.68 -41.97 75.10
C CYS A 303 -11.06 -40.79 74.21
N LEU A 304 -10.13 -39.84 74.09
CA LEU A 304 -10.20 -38.88 73.01
C LEU A 304 -10.06 -39.62 71.67
N PRO A 305 -10.66 -39.11 70.58
CA PRO A 305 -10.41 -39.63 69.24
C PRO A 305 -8.89 -39.74 68.98
N GLY A 306 -8.46 -40.83 68.32
CA GLY A 306 -7.05 -41.18 68.12
C GLY A 306 -6.43 -42.12 69.17
N PHE A 307 -7.09 -42.41 70.31
CA PHE A 307 -6.52 -43.28 71.36
C PHE A 307 -7.38 -44.50 71.72
N ASP A 308 -6.75 -45.62 72.07
CA ASP A 308 -7.41 -46.84 72.55
C ASP A 308 -6.75 -47.48 73.80
N GLY A 309 -7.34 -48.60 74.25
CA GLY A 309 -6.92 -49.36 75.43
C GLY A 309 -7.72 -49.00 76.68
N ARG A 310 -7.63 -49.83 77.72
CA ARG A 310 -8.44 -49.65 78.95
C ARG A 310 -8.20 -48.30 79.63
N LEU A 311 -6.98 -47.77 79.54
CA LEU A 311 -6.58 -46.49 80.13
C LEU A 311 -6.40 -45.39 79.06
N CYS A 312 -6.80 -45.64 77.80
CA CYS A 312 -6.50 -44.77 76.66
C CYS A 312 -5.00 -44.54 76.42
N GLN A 313 -4.19 -45.55 76.74
CA GLN A 313 -2.73 -45.48 76.76
C GLN A 313 -2.08 -45.82 75.40
N ASN A 314 -2.84 -46.33 74.43
CA ASN A 314 -2.37 -46.63 73.08
C ASN A 314 -2.77 -45.50 72.12
N ASP A 315 -1.87 -45.11 71.22
CA ASP A 315 -2.18 -44.29 70.03
C ASP A 315 -2.72 -45.23 68.93
N ILE A 316 -3.76 -44.82 68.19
CA ILE A 316 -4.37 -45.62 67.13
C ILE A 316 -3.58 -45.39 65.84
N ASN A 317 -2.92 -46.44 65.32
CA ASN A 317 -2.19 -46.32 64.06
C ASN A 317 -3.16 -46.24 62.87
N GLU A 318 -3.29 -45.05 62.30
CA GLU A 318 -4.25 -44.73 61.26
C GLU A 318 -3.70 -44.98 59.85
N CYS A 319 -2.43 -45.37 59.75
CA CYS A 319 -1.82 -45.87 58.53
C CYS A 319 -2.17 -47.35 58.22
N VAL A 320 -2.69 -48.14 59.19
CA VAL A 320 -2.98 -49.58 58.99
C VAL A 320 -3.99 -49.85 57.87
N SER A 321 -4.96 -48.95 57.61
CA SER A 321 -5.89 -49.09 56.48
C SER A 321 -5.33 -48.60 55.13
N ASN A 322 -4.05 -48.23 55.07
CA ASN A 322 -3.27 -47.95 53.87
C ASN A 322 -3.87 -46.80 53.00
N ASN A 323 -4.18 -45.68 53.65
CA ASN A 323 -4.97 -44.57 53.10
C ASN A 323 -4.22 -43.61 52.14
N CYS A 324 -2.97 -43.91 51.76
CA CYS A 324 -2.15 -43.07 50.90
C CYS A 324 -2.01 -43.70 49.49
N ALA A 325 -2.33 -42.95 48.44
CA ALA A 325 -2.29 -43.46 47.07
C ALA A 325 -0.87 -43.46 46.48
N ASN A 326 -0.72 -44.10 45.31
CA ASN A 326 0.43 -43.98 44.42
C ASN A 326 1.80 -44.25 45.08
N GLY A 327 1.85 -45.20 46.02
CA GLY A 327 3.08 -45.60 46.74
C GLY A 327 3.58 -44.59 47.77
N ALA A 328 2.80 -43.56 48.09
CA ALA A 328 3.17 -42.54 49.07
C ALA A 328 3.30 -43.10 50.49
N VAL A 329 4.29 -42.59 51.24
CA VAL A 329 4.59 -43.08 52.60
C VAL A 329 3.66 -42.43 53.61
N CYS A 330 2.80 -43.24 54.23
CA CYS A 330 1.96 -42.79 55.34
C CYS A 330 2.79 -42.53 56.61
N LYS A 331 2.50 -41.42 57.28
CA LYS A 331 3.05 -41.06 58.59
C LYS A 331 1.89 -40.89 59.57
N ASP A 332 2.01 -41.61 60.66
CA ASP A 332 1.02 -41.70 61.74
C ASP A 332 0.93 -40.41 62.56
N GLY A 333 -0.16 -40.24 63.30
CA GLY A 333 -0.37 -39.09 64.17
C GLY A 333 -1.73 -39.12 64.87
N ILE A 334 -1.84 -38.35 65.96
CA ILE A 334 -3.00 -38.37 66.85
C ILE A 334 -4.28 -37.97 66.10
N ASN A 335 -5.20 -38.91 65.91
CA ASN A 335 -6.47 -38.71 65.20
C ASN A 335 -6.31 -38.11 63.78
N SER A 336 -5.11 -38.22 63.20
CA SER A 336 -4.79 -37.73 61.87
C SER A 336 -3.45 -38.26 61.34
N TYR A 337 -3.50 -39.01 60.24
CA TYR A 337 -2.34 -39.37 59.43
C TYR A 337 -2.00 -38.30 58.37
N SER A 338 -0.76 -38.35 57.87
CA SER A 338 -0.27 -37.53 56.74
C SER A 338 0.45 -38.39 55.70
N CYS A 339 0.20 -38.13 54.42
CA CYS A 339 0.87 -38.85 53.32
C CYS A 339 2.08 -38.04 52.83
N SER A 340 3.26 -38.68 52.74
CA SER A 340 4.44 -38.13 52.07
C SER A 340 4.47 -38.62 50.64
N CYS A 341 4.05 -37.77 49.71
CA CYS A 341 3.90 -38.13 48.30
C CYS A 341 5.24 -38.41 47.63
N LEU A 342 5.22 -39.32 46.65
CA LEU A 342 6.31 -39.46 45.69
C LEU A 342 6.27 -38.27 44.70
N ALA A 343 7.39 -38.01 44.04
CA ALA A 343 7.49 -36.96 43.04
C ALA A 343 6.50 -37.25 41.86
N GLY A 344 5.91 -36.20 41.30
CA GLY A 344 4.76 -36.27 40.39
C GLY A 344 3.37 -36.30 41.08
N TYR A 345 3.28 -36.46 42.41
CA TYR A 345 1.99 -36.56 43.11
C TYR A 345 1.76 -35.51 44.21
N ALA A 346 0.52 -35.06 44.32
CA ALA A 346 0.08 -33.99 45.22
C ALA A 346 -1.27 -34.29 45.93
N GLY A 347 -1.66 -33.36 46.81
CA GLY A 347 -2.87 -33.45 47.63
C GLY A 347 -2.71 -34.29 48.89
N LYS A 348 -3.64 -34.14 49.84
CA LYS A 348 -3.55 -34.75 51.20
C LYS A 348 -3.32 -36.27 51.19
N TYR A 349 -3.82 -36.96 50.16
CA TYR A 349 -3.76 -38.42 50.02
C TYR A 349 -2.90 -38.88 48.83
N CYS A 350 -2.14 -37.97 48.20
CA CYS A 350 -1.29 -38.21 47.03
C CYS A 350 -2.02 -38.77 45.80
N THR A 351 -3.32 -38.45 45.68
CA THR A 351 -4.23 -38.88 44.61
C THR A 351 -4.29 -37.94 43.41
N ILE A 352 -3.61 -36.80 43.46
CA ILE A 352 -3.61 -35.79 42.39
C ILE A 352 -2.29 -35.96 41.62
N ASP A 353 -2.34 -36.28 40.33
CA ASP A 353 -1.18 -36.15 39.43
C ASP A 353 -0.84 -34.66 39.27
N ILE A 354 0.44 -34.33 39.27
CA ILE A 354 0.90 -32.95 39.06
C ILE A 354 0.95 -32.71 37.54
N ASP A 355 -0.01 -31.93 37.04
CA ASP A 355 0.00 -31.44 35.65
C ASP A 355 1.26 -30.60 35.42
N GLU A 356 2.28 -31.19 34.80
CA GLU A 356 3.56 -30.55 34.54
C GLU A 356 3.52 -29.70 33.26
N CYS A 357 2.49 -29.92 32.43
CA CYS A 357 2.12 -29.04 31.32
C CYS A 357 1.51 -27.71 31.77
N SER A 358 1.06 -27.58 33.02
CA SER A 358 0.54 -26.31 33.59
C SER A 358 1.55 -25.16 33.60
N SER A 359 2.85 -25.46 33.45
CA SER A 359 3.93 -24.49 33.27
C SER A 359 4.16 -24.06 31.81
N SER A 360 3.38 -24.60 30.87
CA SER A 360 3.53 -24.45 29.41
C SER A 360 4.94 -24.77 28.88
N PRO A 361 5.58 -25.90 29.26
CA PRO A 361 7.00 -26.16 28.99
C PRO A 361 7.34 -26.46 27.52
N CYS A 362 6.35 -26.45 26.63
CA CYS A 362 6.50 -26.64 25.17
C CYS A 362 6.10 -25.39 24.37
N PHE A 363 5.75 -24.29 25.03
CA PHE A 363 5.30 -23.06 24.38
C PHE A 363 6.51 -22.25 23.85
N PRO A 364 6.46 -21.70 22.61
CA PRO A 364 5.27 -21.56 21.76
C PRO A 364 5.03 -22.70 20.77
N HIS A 365 6.03 -23.54 20.48
CA HIS A 365 6.06 -24.36 19.26
C HIS A 365 5.79 -25.86 19.46
N GLY A 366 5.10 -26.24 20.54
CA GLY A 366 4.77 -27.64 20.80
C GLY A 366 3.55 -27.85 21.67
N ILE A 367 2.86 -28.96 21.43
CA ILE A 367 1.75 -29.44 22.25
C ILE A 367 2.33 -30.24 23.41
N CYS A 368 2.07 -29.80 24.64
CA CYS A 368 2.48 -30.52 25.83
C CYS A 368 1.53 -31.69 26.12
N LYS A 369 2.11 -32.85 26.43
CA LYS A 369 1.40 -34.02 26.95
C LYS A 369 1.97 -34.41 28.31
N ASP A 370 1.09 -34.40 29.30
CA ASP A 370 1.37 -34.65 30.70
C ASP A 370 1.78 -36.11 31.01
N GLY A 371 2.40 -36.33 32.16
CA GLY A 371 2.87 -37.62 32.63
C GLY A 371 3.50 -37.56 34.02
N ILE A 372 3.63 -38.71 34.69
CA ILE A 372 4.02 -38.80 36.10
C ILE A 372 5.48 -38.35 36.30
N ASN A 373 5.69 -37.16 36.90
CA ASN A 373 7.02 -36.57 37.12
C ASN A 373 7.84 -36.39 35.83
N ASN A 374 7.18 -36.39 34.67
CA ASN A 374 7.77 -36.07 33.37
C ASN A 374 6.69 -35.86 32.28
N TYR A 375 6.64 -34.65 31.71
CA TYR A 375 5.91 -34.33 30.48
C TYR A 375 6.65 -34.76 29.19
N THR A 376 5.94 -34.72 28.06
CA THR A 376 6.48 -34.91 26.71
C THR A 376 5.93 -33.82 25.77
N CYS A 377 6.82 -33.17 25.01
CA CYS A 377 6.42 -32.19 23.99
C CYS A 377 6.27 -32.87 22.62
N SER A 378 5.18 -32.57 21.91
CA SER A 378 5.02 -32.89 20.48
C SER A 378 5.18 -31.59 19.70
N CYS A 379 6.34 -31.41 19.06
CA CYS A 379 6.66 -30.16 18.37
C CYS A 379 5.83 -29.97 17.10
N LEU A 380 5.62 -28.71 16.73
CA LEU A 380 5.14 -28.31 15.41
C LEU A 380 6.25 -28.57 14.37
N ASP A 381 5.84 -28.71 13.11
CA ASP A 381 6.76 -28.84 11.99
C ASP A 381 7.76 -27.66 11.97
N GLY A 382 9.04 -27.94 11.69
CA GLY A 382 10.15 -26.99 11.81
C GLY A 382 10.82 -26.91 13.18
N PHE A 383 10.27 -27.51 14.25
CA PHE A 383 10.85 -27.43 15.60
C PHE A 383 11.27 -28.77 16.19
N ARG A 384 12.32 -28.73 17.03
CA ARG A 384 12.87 -29.89 17.76
C ARG A 384 13.34 -29.49 19.16
N GLY A 385 14.07 -30.40 19.83
CA GLY A 385 14.51 -30.23 21.21
C GLY A 385 13.48 -30.76 22.21
N ARG A 386 13.80 -30.69 23.52
CA ARG A 386 12.88 -31.18 24.56
C ARG A 386 11.68 -30.25 24.76
N HIS A 387 11.83 -28.96 24.48
CA HIS A 387 10.83 -27.92 24.71
C HIS A 387 10.25 -27.32 23.42
N CYS A 388 10.63 -27.85 22.25
CA CYS A 388 10.31 -27.27 20.94
C CYS A 388 10.90 -25.84 20.79
N ASP A 389 12.08 -25.67 21.39
CA ASP A 389 12.85 -24.45 21.54
C ASP A 389 13.99 -24.33 20.52
N GLU A 390 14.37 -25.44 19.87
CA GLU A 390 15.30 -25.45 18.74
C GLU A 390 14.52 -25.36 17.41
N ASN A 391 14.87 -24.40 16.55
CA ASN A 391 14.52 -24.48 15.14
C ASN A 391 15.30 -25.64 14.49
N ILE A 392 14.69 -26.30 13.50
CA ILE A 392 15.41 -27.21 12.60
C ILE A 392 16.10 -26.32 11.56
N ASP A 393 17.42 -26.49 11.41
CA ASP A 393 18.20 -25.76 10.40
C ASP A 393 17.86 -26.30 9.00
N ASP A 394 16.95 -25.61 8.31
CA ASP A 394 16.51 -25.95 6.96
C ASP A 394 17.61 -25.65 5.89
N CYS A 395 18.78 -25.17 6.32
CA CYS A 395 19.98 -24.96 5.51
C CYS A 395 21.08 -26.03 5.73
N ASP A 396 20.85 -27.13 6.46
CA ASP A 396 21.80 -28.27 6.54
C ASP A 396 21.17 -29.60 6.05
N PRO A 397 21.61 -30.16 4.90
CA PRO A 397 22.63 -29.66 3.99
C PRO A 397 22.11 -28.51 3.10
N ASN A 398 22.97 -27.54 2.81
CA ASN A 398 22.60 -26.31 2.09
C ASN A 398 21.84 -26.59 0.77
N PRO A 399 20.55 -26.21 0.67
CA PRO A 399 19.71 -26.47 -0.49
C PRO A 399 19.91 -25.47 -1.64
N CYS A 400 20.75 -24.45 -1.47
CA CYS A 400 20.99 -23.39 -2.46
C CYS A 400 22.15 -23.73 -3.39
N GLU A 401 21.84 -23.96 -4.66
CA GLU A 401 22.83 -24.22 -5.72
C GLU A 401 23.60 -22.94 -6.11
N HIS A 402 24.65 -23.11 -6.93
CA HIS A 402 25.44 -22.02 -7.54
C HIS A 402 25.98 -20.97 -6.55
N ASN A 403 26.34 -21.42 -5.34
CA ASN A 403 26.76 -20.59 -4.20
C ASN A 403 25.73 -19.54 -3.76
N GLY A 404 24.42 -19.83 -3.94
CA GLY A 404 23.36 -19.06 -3.30
C GLY A 404 23.49 -19.09 -1.78
N ASN A 405 23.22 -17.95 -1.12
CA ASN A 405 23.31 -17.84 0.33
C ASN A 405 21.98 -18.26 0.96
N CYS A 406 21.98 -19.35 1.73
CA CYS A 406 20.81 -19.84 2.45
C CYS A 406 20.54 -18.99 3.69
N THR A 407 19.26 -18.69 3.95
CA THR A 407 18.78 -18.17 5.22
C THR A 407 17.70 -19.11 5.76
N ASP A 408 17.98 -19.64 6.95
CA ASP A 408 17.10 -20.51 7.73
C ASP A 408 15.75 -19.84 8.05
N GLY A 409 14.73 -20.66 8.27
CA GLY A 409 13.36 -20.24 8.53
C GLY A 409 12.57 -21.34 9.24
N ILE A 410 11.26 -21.17 9.39
CA ILE A 410 10.44 -22.12 10.17
C ILE A 410 9.78 -23.12 9.21
N ASN A 411 10.34 -24.34 9.13
CA ASN A 411 9.89 -25.40 8.23
C ASN A 411 9.95 -24.97 6.73
N ASP A 412 10.81 -24.00 6.43
CA ASP A 412 11.12 -23.50 5.10
C ASP A 412 12.41 -22.65 5.11
N TYR A 413 13.14 -22.65 3.99
CA TYR A 413 14.35 -21.87 3.76
C TYR A 413 14.17 -20.86 2.62
N THR A 414 14.97 -19.80 2.63
CA THR A 414 15.09 -18.85 1.51
C THR A 414 16.52 -18.81 0.97
N CYS A 415 16.69 -19.02 -0.33
CA CYS A 415 17.97 -18.84 -1.01
C CYS A 415 18.09 -17.44 -1.61
N SER A 416 19.10 -16.69 -1.20
CA SER A 416 19.51 -15.46 -1.87
C SER A 416 20.47 -15.79 -3.02
N CYS A 417 19.95 -15.79 -4.24
CA CYS A 417 20.69 -16.20 -5.44
C CYS A 417 21.72 -15.16 -5.87
N VAL A 418 22.87 -15.65 -6.35
CA VAL A 418 23.86 -14.81 -7.05
C VAL A 418 23.30 -14.33 -8.40
N GLN A 419 23.89 -13.25 -8.94
CA GLN A 419 23.43 -12.68 -10.21
C GLN A 419 23.44 -13.71 -11.35
N GLY A 420 22.42 -13.65 -12.22
CA GLY A 420 22.14 -14.66 -13.24
C GLY A 420 21.27 -15.83 -12.79
N TRP A 421 21.06 -16.09 -11.49
CA TRP A 421 20.33 -17.28 -11.03
C TRP A 421 18.97 -16.99 -10.36
N VAL A 422 18.02 -17.91 -10.52
CA VAL A 422 16.64 -17.82 -10.05
C VAL A 422 16.07 -19.20 -9.65
N GLY A 423 14.85 -19.20 -9.09
CA GLY A 423 14.18 -20.35 -8.51
C GLY A 423 14.48 -20.50 -7.01
N LYS A 424 13.66 -21.28 -6.29
CA LYS A 424 13.77 -21.44 -4.82
C LYS A 424 15.16 -21.89 -4.36
N ASN A 425 15.85 -22.68 -5.19
CA ASN A 425 17.16 -23.27 -4.91
C ASN A 425 18.28 -22.65 -5.75
N CYS A 426 18.04 -21.55 -6.47
CA CYS A 426 19.01 -20.94 -7.40
C CYS A 426 19.53 -21.88 -8.50
N SER A 427 18.71 -22.86 -8.90
CA SER A 427 19.07 -23.93 -9.84
C SER A 427 18.78 -23.61 -11.31
N SER A 428 18.10 -22.50 -11.61
CA SER A 428 17.76 -22.07 -12.97
C SER A 428 18.50 -20.79 -13.36
N ASN A 429 19.02 -20.73 -14.58
CA ASN A 429 19.47 -19.45 -15.17
C ASN A 429 18.27 -18.51 -15.31
N ARG A 430 18.49 -17.22 -15.15
CA ARG A 430 17.55 -16.17 -15.50
C ARG A 430 17.59 -15.99 -17.01
N ASP A 431 16.47 -16.26 -17.68
CA ASP A 431 16.33 -15.97 -19.11
C ASP A 431 16.28 -14.44 -19.31
N GLU A 432 17.42 -13.86 -19.69
CA GLU A 432 17.58 -12.44 -19.97
C GLU A 432 16.83 -12.03 -21.26
N CYS A 433 16.53 -12.99 -22.14
CA CYS A 433 15.85 -12.77 -23.42
C CYS A 433 14.33 -12.60 -23.31
N VAL A 434 13.70 -12.96 -22.19
CA VAL A 434 12.28 -12.68 -21.89
C VAL A 434 11.93 -11.20 -22.04
N GLY A 435 12.88 -10.30 -21.75
CA GLY A 435 12.72 -8.85 -21.92
C GLY A 435 12.73 -8.35 -23.37
N GLN A 436 12.95 -9.24 -24.35
CA GLN A 436 13.13 -8.92 -25.78
C GLN A 436 14.13 -7.76 -26.03
N PRO A 437 15.36 -7.83 -25.51
CA PRO A 437 16.31 -6.71 -25.59
C PRO A 437 16.79 -6.43 -27.03
N CYS A 438 16.89 -7.46 -27.86
CA CYS A 438 17.38 -7.35 -29.24
C CYS A 438 16.36 -6.66 -30.15
N ARG A 439 16.74 -5.50 -30.69
CA ARG A 439 15.92 -4.66 -31.56
C ARG A 439 16.07 -5.08 -33.03
N ASN A 440 15.30 -4.43 -33.90
CA ASN A 440 15.43 -4.54 -35.35
C ASN A 440 15.43 -6.00 -35.88
N ASN A 441 14.60 -6.85 -35.27
CA ASN A 441 14.47 -8.28 -35.59
C ASN A 441 15.77 -9.10 -35.39
N GLY A 442 16.66 -8.68 -34.50
CA GLY A 442 17.77 -9.49 -34.00
C GLY A 442 17.29 -10.66 -33.13
N THR A 443 17.98 -11.79 -33.21
CA THR A 443 17.67 -12.98 -32.40
C THR A 443 18.43 -12.94 -31.07
N CYS A 444 17.72 -13.09 -29.96
CA CYS A 444 18.32 -13.13 -28.63
C CYS A 444 18.83 -14.53 -28.26
N HIS A 445 20.00 -14.59 -27.65
CA HIS A 445 20.58 -15.80 -27.06
C HIS A 445 20.91 -15.55 -25.59
N ASP A 446 20.31 -16.36 -24.72
CA ASP A 446 20.47 -16.32 -23.27
C ASP A 446 21.89 -16.73 -22.84
N SER A 447 22.34 -16.24 -21.70
CA SER A 447 23.62 -16.58 -21.05
C SER A 447 23.57 -16.24 -19.57
N ILE A 448 24.63 -16.58 -18.81
CA ILE A 448 24.62 -16.41 -17.35
C ILE A 448 24.85 -14.94 -16.99
N ASN A 449 23.80 -14.25 -16.52
CA ASN A 449 23.81 -12.83 -16.15
C ASN A 449 24.13 -11.87 -17.31
N ASP A 450 23.95 -12.32 -18.56
CA ASP A 450 24.03 -11.49 -19.75
C ASP A 450 23.33 -12.16 -20.95
N TYR A 451 23.12 -11.41 -22.04
CA TYR A 451 22.59 -11.92 -23.31
C TYR A 451 23.42 -11.46 -24.50
N ASN A 452 23.29 -12.18 -25.62
CA ASN A 452 23.92 -11.84 -26.89
C ASN A 452 22.87 -11.77 -28.02
N CYS A 453 22.91 -10.70 -28.83
CA CYS A 453 22.00 -10.51 -29.95
C CYS A 453 22.65 -10.83 -31.29
N SER A 454 22.15 -11.87 -31.97
CA SER A 454 22.48 -12.13 -33.38
C SER A 454 21.68 -11.18 -34.27
N CYS A 455 22.33 -10.09 -34.72
CA CYS A 455 21.66 -9.02 -35.45
C CYS A 455 21.20 -9.41 -36.86
N ALA A 456 20.07 -8.84 -37.27
CA ALA A 456 19.63 -8.86 -38.66
C ALA A 456 20.60 -8.06 -39.55
N VAL A 457 20.69 -8.45 -40.82
CA VAL A 457 21.59 -7.82 -41.80
C VAL A 457 21.25 -6.33 -41.93
N GLY A 458 22.27 -5.47 -41.88
CA GLY A 458 22.11 -4.00 -41.80
C GLY A 458 22.18 -3.42 -40.39
N PHE A 459 22.20 -4.24 -39.32
CA PHE A 459 22.22 -3.75 -37.93
C PHE A 459 23.44 -4.24 -37.12
N THR A 460 23.81 -3.44 -36.11
CA THR A 460 24.93 -3.69 -35.20
C THR A 460 24.70 -3.05 -33.83
N GLY A 461 25.67 -3.18 -32.92
CA GLY A 461 25.56 -2.84 -31.49
C GLY A 461 24.99 -3.99 -30.66
N LYS A 462 25.18 -3.96 -29.33
CA LYS A 462 24.80 -5.07 -28.43
C LYS A 462 23.31 -5.44 -28.52
N ASP A 463 22.46 -4.46 -28.77
CA ASP A 463 21.00 -4.62 -28.81
C ASP A 463 20.49 -4.59 -30.26
N CYS A 464 21.40 -4.69 -31.25
CA CYS A 464 21.13 -4.48 -32.68
C CYS A 464 20.50 -3.12 -33.00
N GLN A 465 20.77 -2.12 -32.17
CA GLN A 465 20.11 -0.81 -32.18
C GLN A 465 20.69 0.19 -33.18
N ILE A 466 21.83 -0.12 -33.80
CA ILE A 466 22.58 0.79 -34.69
C ILE A 466 22.41 0.32 -36.13
N ASN A 467 21.92 1.18 -37.03
CA ASN A 467 21.96 0.93 -38.47
C ASN A 467 23.41 1.02 -38.98
N ILE A 468 23.83 0.10 -39.83
CA ILE A 468 25.12 0.15 -40.49
C ILE A 468 25.05 1.25 -41.56
N ASN A 469 26.00 2.19 -41.53
CA ASN A 469 26.02 3.32 -42.44
C ASN A 469 26.54 2.89 -43.83
N ASP A 470 25.61 2.55 -44.73
CA ASP A 470 25.89 2.08 -46.09
C ASP A 470 26.42 3.19 -47.02
N CYS A 471 26.41 4.44 -46.56
CA CYS A 471 27.04 5.58 -47.23
C CYS A 471 28.56 5.70 -46.97
N GLN A 472 29.20 4.76 -46.25
CA GLN A 472 30.65 4.72 -46.05
C GLN A 472 31.37 3.85 -47.09
N PRO A 473 32.53 4.27 -47.66
CA PRO A 473 33.22 5.53 -47.39
C PRO A 473 32.59 6.75 -48.11
N GLN A 474 32.04 6.55 -49.32
CA GLN A 474 31.16 7.46 -50.09
C GLN A 474 30.83 6.79 -51.45
N PRO A 475 29.61 6.25 -51.66
CA PRO A 475 29.27 5.58 -52.92
C PRO A 475 28.76 6.53 -54.02
N CYS A 476 28.24 7.71 -53.67
CA CYS A 476 27.64 8.64 -54.62
C CYS A 476 28.69 9.51 -55.34
N GLN A 477 28.65 9.51 -56.66
CA GLN A 477 29.54 10.29 -57.53
C GLN A 477 29.09 11.74 -57.68
N HIS A 478 29.92 12.57 -58.31
CA HIS A 478 29.65 13.98 -58.64
C HIS A 478 29.17 14.85 -57.46
N ASN A 479 29.53 14.47 -56.22
CA ASN A 479 29.08 15.07 -54.97
C ASN A 479 27.53 15.03 -54.79
N GLY A 480 26.87 13.96 -55.25
CA GLY A 480 25.49 13.63 -54.87
C GLY A 480 25.37 13.37 -53.37
N VAL A 481 24.19 13.61 -52.80
CA VAL A 481 23.95 13.40 -51.35
C VAL A 481 23.54 11.96 -51.11
N CYS A 482 24.36 11.22 -50.37
CA CYS A 482 24.01 9.86 -49.97
C CYS A 482 23.01 9.88 -48.81
N VAL A 483 21.96 9.08 -48.92
CA VAL A 483 20.96 8.82 -47.89
C VAL A 483 21.09 7.38 -47.45
N ASP A 484 21.34 7.20 -46.15
CA ASP A 484 21.46 5.90 -45.49
C ASP A 484 20.11 5.18 -45.40
N GLY A 485 20.13 3.86 -45.52
CA GLY A 485 18.97 2.98 -45.46
C GLY A 485 19.32 1.67 -44.74
N VAL A 486 18.39 0.73 -44.65
CA VAL A 486 18.65 -0.56 -44.00
C VAL A 486 19.29 -1.50 -45.01
N ASN A 487 20.57 -1.83 -44.85
CA ASN A 487 21.35 -2.66 -45.77
C ASN A 487 21.21 -2.20 -47.25
N SER A 488 21.19 -0.89 -47.43
CA SER A 488 20.96 -0.18 -48.68
C SER A 488 21.23 1.31 -48.52
N PHE A 489 21.57 1.99 -49.62
CA PHE A 489 21.70 3.45 -49.65
C PHE A 489 21.04 4.00 -50.93
N ALA A 490 20.74 5.30 -50.95
CA ALA A 490 20.23 6.01 -52.12
C ALA A 490 21.01 7.29 -52.38
N CYS A 491 21.38 7.55 -53.63
CA CYS A 491 22.05 8.79 -54.03
C CYS A 491 21.06 9.83 -54.56
N LEU A 492 20.95 10.97 -53.88
CA LEU A 492 20.21 12.13 -54.36
C LEU A 492 21.12 12.98 -55.26
N CYS A 493 20.85 12.93 -56.56
CA CYS A 493 21.69 13.58 -57.56
C CYS A 493 21.50 15.09 -57.63
N LYS A 494 22.59 15.79 -57.94
CA LYS A 494 22.56 17.22 -58.28
C LYS A 494 21.96 17.39 -59.67
N ALA A 495 21.39 18.56 -59.92
CA ALA A 495 20.85 18.93 -61.23
C ALA A 495 21.93 18.75 -62.32
N GLY A 496 21.54 18.17 -63.46
CA GLY A 496 22.46 17.68 -64.51
C GLY A 496 22.91 16.23 -64.36
N TYR A 497 22.69 15.55 -63.23
CA TYR A 497 23.11 14.16 -63.01
C TYR A 497 21.95 13.20 -62.73
N SER A 498 22.13 11.95 -63.15
CA SER A 498 21.20 10.83 -63.00
C SER A 498 21.96 9.51 -62.86
N GLY A 499 21.25 8.38 -62.76
CA GLY A 499 21.83 7.07 -62.41
C GLY A 499 21.76 6.78 -60.90
N THR A 500 22.01 5.54 -60.50
CA THR A 500 21.84 5.10 -59.10
C THR A 500 22.94 5.60 -58.16
N LEU A 501 24.10 5.95 -58.72
CA LEU A 501 25.24 6.55 -58.05
C LEU A 501 25.49 8.00 -58.51
N CYS A 502 24.55 8.60 -59.25
CA CYS A 502 24.71 9.90 -59.92
C CYS A 502 25.85 9.94 -60.94
N GLU A 503 26.12 8.80 -61.58
CA GLU A 503 27.22 8.56 -62.51
C GLU A 503 26.97 9.07 -63.95
N VAL A 504 25.70 9.36 -64.31
CA VAL A 504 25.29 9.71 -65.69
C VAL A 504 25.00 11.21 -65.80
N ASN A 505 25.73 11.93 -66.67
CA ASN A 505 25.33 13.28 -67.09
C ASN A 505 24.03 13.22 -67.91
N ILE A 506 23.09 14.11 -67.63
CA ILE A 506 21.84 14.24 -68.39
C ILE A 506 22.15 14.99 -69.68
N ASP A 507 21.92 14.34 -70.83
CA ASP A 507 22.08 14.95 -72.16
C ASP A 507 21.09 16.12 -72.35
N ASP A 508 21.59 17.33 -72.15
CA ASP A 508 20.86 18.60 -72.31
C ASP A 508 20.58 18.93 -73.80
N CYS A 509 21.17 18.18 -74.73
CA CYS A 509 21.00 18.32 -76.18
C CYS A 509 19.94 17.38 -76.78
N LYS A 510 19.50 16.37 -76.03
CA LYS A 510 18.56 15.31 -76.46
C LYS A 510 17.32 15.82 -77.20
N ASP A 511 16.68 16.88 -76.69
CA ASP A 511 15.46 17.46 -77.25
C ASP A 511 15.71 18.43 -78.42
N SER A 512 16.95 18.48 -78.95
CA SER A 512 17.37 19.31 -80.09
C SER A 512 17.02 20.80 -79.93
N PRO A 513 17.56 21.49 -78.89
CA PRO A 513 17.23 22.88 -78.62
C PRO A 513 17.72 23.83 -79.72
N CYS A 514 18.88 23.55 -80.32
CA CYS A 514 19.47 24.34 -81.40
C CYS A 514 18.70 24.15 -82.72
N LYS A 515 18.29 25.24 -83.38
CA LYS A 515 17.55 25.20 -84.65
C LYS A 515 18.45 25.23 -85.86
N HIS A 516 19.37 26.19 -85.92
CA HIS A 516 20.34 26.32 -87.03
C HIS A 516 21.78 26.23 -86.52
N GLY A 517 22.10 25.19 -85.75
CA GLY A 517 23.43 25.00 -85.18
C GLY A 517 23.65 23.62 -84.56
N GLN A 518 24.90 23.29 -84.24
CA GLN A 518 25.25 22.06 -83.52
C GLN A 518 25.05 22.26 -82.01
N CYS A 519 24.50 21.26 -81.33
CA CYS A 519 24.33 21.27 -79.89
C CYS A 519 25.55 20.60 -79.21
N HIS A 520 26.07 21.23 -78.16
CA HIS A 520 27.09 20.69 -77.29
C HIS A 520 26.53 20.54 -75.88
N ASP A 521 26.61 19.30 -75.37
CA ASP A 521 26.16 18.92 -74.03
C ASP A 521 27.03 19.56 -72.93
N GLY A 522 26.49 19.62 -71.71
CA GLY A 522 27.16 20.18 -70.54
C GLY A 522 26.46 19.71 -69.26
N ILE A 523 26.81 20.31 -68.12
CA ILE A 523 26.23 19.91 -66.83
C ILE A 523 25.05 20.84 -66.52
N ASN A 524 23.82 20.37 -66.76
CA ASN A 524 22.58 21.15 -66.59
C ASN A 524 22.55 22.43 -67.48
N GLN A 525 23.20 22.36 -68.64
CA GLN A 525 23.22 23.40 -69.68
C GLN A 525 23.72 22.81 -71.01
N TYR A 526 23.11 23.23 -72.11
CA TYR A 526 23.65 23.05 -73.47
C TYR A 526 24.23 24.37 -74.02
N HIS A 527 25.11 24.26 -75.01
CA HIS A 527 25.61 25.36 -75.84
C HIS A 527 25.39 25.10 -77.33
N CYS A 528 24.76 26.03 -78.05
CA CYS A 528 24.56 25.94 -79.50
C CYS A 528 25.68 26.66 -80.28
N ALA A 529 26.42 25.92 -81.10
CA ALA A 529 27.32 26.49 -82.10
C ALA A 529 26.54 26.81 -83.39
N CYS A 530 26.22 28.09 -83.59
CA CYS A 530 25.35 28.53 -84.68
C CYS A 530 26.01 28.47 -86.07
N SER A 531 25.18 28.21 -87.07
CA SER A 531 25.54 28.33 -88.48
C SER A 531 25.64 29.80 -88.89
N VAL A 532 26.37 30.06 -89.97
CA VAL A 532 26.47 31.41 -90.57
C VAL A 532 25.07 31.95 -90.89
N GLY A 533 24.83 33.24 -90.63
CA GLY A 533 23.51 33.87 -90.77
C GLY A 533 22.58 33.74 -89.55
N TYR A 534 22.98 33.01 -88.49
CA TYR A 534 22.14 32.81 -87.29
C TYR A 534 22.85 33.15 -85.97
N LYS A 535 22.07 33.64 -85.00
CA LYS A 535 22.45 34.04 -83.64
C LYS A 535 21.34 33.66 -82.64
N GLY A 536 21.53 34.03 -81.37
CA GLY A 536 20.64 33.67 -80.26
C GLY A 536 21.06 32.37 -79.58
N ARG A 537 20.56 32.11 -78.36
CA ARG A 537 20.94 30.92 -77.57
C ARG A 537 20.67 29.61 -78.31
N ASN A 538 19.63 29.59 -79.13
CA ASN A 538 19.15 28.40 -79.84
C ASN A 538 19.40 28.48 -81.36
N CYS A 539 20.20 29.45 -81.83
CA CYS A 539 20.43 29.72 -83.26
C CYS A 539 19.11 29.91 -84.03
N ASP A 540 18.19 30.62 -83.40
CA ASP A 540 16.79 30.81 -83.76
C ASP A 540 16.50 32.24 -84.29
N ILE A 541 17.50 33.12 -84.24
CA ILE A 541 17.41 34.51 -84.69
C ILE A 541 18.30 34.68 -85.93
N GLU A 542 17.72 35.10 -87.04
CA GLU A 542 18.42 35.48 -88.27
C GLU A 542 19.27 36.75 -88.07
N ILE A 543 20.36 36.87 -88.82
CA ILE A 543 21.19 38.06 -88.86
C ILE A 543 20.81 38.90 -90.07
N ASP A 544 20.09 40.00 -89.85
CA ASP A 544 19.97 41.07 -90.84
C ASP A 544 21.36 41.69 -91.06
N GLU A 545 21.97 41.34 -92.19
CA GLU A 545 23.27 41.81 -92.65
C GLU A 545 23.17 43.25 -93.20
N CYS A 546 22.01 43.64 -93.70
CA CYS A 546 21.72 44.98 -94.21
C CYS A 546 21.72 46.08 -93.12
N LEU A 547 21.47 45.77 -91.86
CA LEU A 547 21.62 46.70 -90.71
C LEU A 547 23.03 47.31 -90.63
N SER A 548 24.05 46.64 -91.16
CA SER A 548 25.42 47.19 -91.24
C SER A 548 25.57 48.34 -92.24
N SER A 549 24.50 48.70 -92.98
CA SER A 549 24.49 49.66 -94.08
C SER A 549 25.59 49.39 -95.13
N PRO A 550 25.66 48.16 -95.70
CA PRO A 550 26.78 47.77 -96.55
C PRO A 550 26.72 48.47 -97.91
N CYS A 551 25.54 48.72 -98.48
CA CYS A 551 25.40 49.35 -99.79
C CYS A 551 25.65 50.87 -99.73
N VAL A 552 26.38 51.41 -100.71
CA VAL A 552 26.72 52.85 -100.81
C VAL A 552 26.13 53.47 -102.08
N ASN A 553 26.40 54.76 -102.33
CA ASN A 553 25.93 55.51 -103.51
C ASN A 553 24.40 55.42 -103.74
N ASN A 554 23.63 55.45 -102.65
CA ASN A 554 22.15 55.40 -102.65
C ASN A 554 21.55 54.12 -103.28
N ALA A 555 22.30 53.01 -103.25
CA ALA A 555 21.83 51.68 -103.62
C ALA A 555 20.93 51.05 -102.54
N THR A 556 19.98 50.22 -102.95
CA THR A 556 19.07 49.50 -102.04
C THR A 556 19.73 48.21 -101.55
N CYS A 557 19.78 48.00 -100.24
CA CYS A 557 20.21 46.73 -99.64
C CYS A 557 19.06 45.72 -99.62
N ILE A 558 19.37 44.47 -99.96
CA ILE A 558 18.49 43.31 -99.84
C ILE A 558 19.22 42.28 -98.99
N ASP A 559 18.53 41.80 -97.97
CA ASP A 559 19.04 40.87 -96.97
C ASP A 559 19.01 39.43 -97.50
N GLU A 560 20.04 38.64 -97.22
CA GLU A 560 20.17 37.24 -97.64
C GLU A 560 20.80 36.44 -96.50
N ILE A 561 20.40 35.19 -96.24
CA ILE A 561 20.90 34.41 -95.08
C ILE A 561 22.44 34.30 -95.09
N GLY A 562 23.13 35.05 -94.22
CA GLY A 562 24.59 35.09 -94.12
C GLY A 562 25.28 35.98 -95.16
N ASN A 563 24.56 36.87 -95.84
CA ASN A 563 25.03 37.70 -96.95
C ASN A 563 24.18 38.98 -97.15
N PHE A 564 24.56 39.85 -98.08
CA PHE A 564 23.71 40.93 -98.56
C PHE A 564 23.88 41.11 -100.08
N PHE A 565 22.83 41.61 -100.72
CA PHE A 565 22.85 42.04 -102.11
C PHE A 565 22.56 43.55 -102.23
N CYS A 566 23.29 44.25 -103.10
CA CYS A 566 23.10 45.69 -103.32
C CYS A 566 22.56 45.96 -104.73
N SER A 567 21.33 46.48 -104.80
CA SER A 567 20.72 46.94 -106.05
C SER A 567 21.18 48.36 -106.37
N CYS A 568 22.08 48.51 -107.34
CA CYS A 568 22.78 49.76 -107.63
C CYS A 568 21.92 50.85 -108.29
N ALA A 569 22.20 52.09 -107.93
CA ALA A 569 21.66 53.27 -108.63
C ALA A 569 22.31 53.44 -110.02
N LEU A 570 21.61 54.15 -110.92
CA LEU A 570 22.08 54.38 -112.29
C LEU A 570 23.47 55.03 -112.34
N GLY A 571 24.37 54.45 -113.13
CA GLY A 571 25.75 54.91 -113.27
C GLY A 571 26.74 54.34 -112.24
N TYR A 572 26.33 53.38 -111.41
CA TYR A 572 27.18 52.73 -110.40
C TYR A 572 27.24 51.20 -110.50
N GLU A 573 28.35 50.60 -110.10
CA GLU A 573 28.62 49.15 -110.14
C GLU A 573 29.51 48.68 -108.96
N GLY A 574 29.59 47.36 -108.73
CA GLY A 574 30.34 46.73 -107.64
C GLY A 574 29.44 46.09 -106.57
N ARG A 575 29.99 45.23 -105.70
CA ARG A 575 29.19 44.47 -104.71
C ARG A 575 28.49 45.38 -103.69
N ARG A 576 29.02 46.57 -103.44
CA ARG A 576 28.44 47.60 -102.57
C ARG A 576 27.93 48.80 -103.38
N CYS A 577 27.94 48.70 -104.72
CA CYS A 577 27.68 49.79 -105.67
C CYS A 577 28.67 50.96 -105.54
N GLU A 578 29.91 50.64 -105.16
CA GLU A 578 30.95 51.60 -104.77
C GLU A 578 31.63 52.32 -105.95
N ASN A 579 31.61 51.75 -107.15
CA ASN A 579 32.33 52.26 -108.32
C ASN A 579 31.38 53.05 -109.23
N ARG A 580 31.87 54.10 -109.90
CA ARG A 580 31.10 54.86 -110.90
C ARG A 580 31.52 54.44 -112.31
N ILE A 581 30.54 54.18 -113.17
CA ILE A 581 30.73 53.71 -114.55
C ILE A 581 31.40 54.81 -115.40
N ASN A 582 32.38 54.40 -116.23
CA ASN A 582 33.10 55.27 -117.16
C ASN A 582 32.81 54.87 -118.61
N TYR A 583 31.88 55.58 -119.24
CA TYR A 583 31.44 55.38 -120.62
C TYR A 583 32.47 55.84 -121.66
N CYS A 584 33.33 56.83 -121.35
CA CYS A 584 34.43 57.25 -122.24
C CYS A 584 35.52 56.18 -122.43
N LYS A 585 35.56 55.12 -121.61
CA LYS A 585 36.65 54.13 -121.58
C LYS A 585 36.93 53.45 -122.94
N ASN A 586 35.90 53.30 -123.78
CA ASN A 586 36.00 52.69 -125.11
C ASN A 586 35.67 53.68 -126.25
N VAL A 587 35.82 54.98 -126.02
CA VAL A 587 35.48 56.05 -126.97
C VAL A 587 36.75 56.75 -127.45
N THR A 588 36.81 57.11 -128.72
CA THR A 588 37.90 57.90 -129.28
C THR A 588 37.34 58.99 -130.18
N CYS A 589 37.54 60.25 -129.79
CA CYS A 589 37.24 61.42 -130.60
C CYS A 589 38.39 61.60 -131.61
N LEU A 590 38.06 61.68 -132.89
CA LEU A 590 39.00 61.80 -134.00
C LEU A 590 39.62 63.21 -134.06
N TYR A 591 40.67 63.34 -134.88
CA TYR A 591 41.41 64.58 -135.14
C TYR A 591 41.83 65.38 -133.89
N GLY A 592 42.00 64.67 -132.76
CA GLY A 592 42.48 65.22 -131.48
C GLY A 592 41.42 65.96 -130.66
N GLY A 593 40.14 65.62 -130.81
CA GLY A 593 39.08 66.00 -129.86
C GLY A 593 39.17 65.27 -128.51
N VAL A 594 38.33 65.65 -127.54
CA VAL A 594 38.38 65.16 -126.14
C VAL A 594 37.05 64.53 -125.72
N CYS A 595 37.09 63.35 -125.08
CA CYS A 595 35.89 62.68 -124.55
C CYS A 595 35.56 63.16 -123.12
N VAL A 596 34.30 63.49 -122.87
CA VAL A 596 33.78 63.88 -121.55
C VAL A 596 32.77 62.83 -121.07
N ASN A 597 33.00 62.27 -119.88
CA ASN A 597 32.17 61.21 -119.28
C ASN A 597 31.04 61.80 -118.43
N GLU A 598 29.79 61.46 -118.75
CA GLU A 598 28.59 62.02 -118.11
C GLU A 598 27.97 61.04 -117.10
N LEU A 599 26.79 61.32 -116.54
CA LEU A 599 26.13 60.38 -115.62
C LEU A 599 25.56 59.14 -116.35
N ALA A 600 25.15 59.30 -117.60
CA ALA A 600 24.44 58.28 -118.39
C ALA A 600 24.92 58.24 -119.86
N GLY A 601 26.22 58.44 -120.10
CA GLY A 601 26.80 58.45 -121.44
C GLY A 601 28.10 59.22 -121.54
N TYR A 602 28.43 59.65 -122.75
CA TYR A 602 29.63 60.43 -123.07
C TYR A 602 29.35 61.44 -124.19
N ARG A 603 30.23 62.44 -124.34
CA ARG A 603 30.28 63.32 -125.53
C ARG A 603 31.72 63.54 -125.99
N CYS A 604 31.91 63.97 -127.24
CA CYS A 604 33.19 64.46 -127.77
C CYS A 604 33.16 65.98 -127.95
N GLU A 605 34.28 66.64 -127.64
CA GLU A 605 34.51 68.07 -127.88
C GLU A 605 35.60 68.25 -128.93
N CYS A 606 35.32 69.07 -129.95
CA CYS A 606 36.08 69.12 -131.20
C CYS A 606 36.96 70.37 -131.31
N ARG A 607 38.02 70.27 -132.13
CA ARG A 607 38.91 71.40 -132.44
C ARG A 607 38.24 72.38 -133.40
N GLU A 608 38.66 73.64 -133.36
CA GLU A 608 38.14 74.68 -134.24
C GLU A 608 38.37 74.31 -135.72
N GLY A 609 37.33 74.47 -136.55
CA GLY A 609 37.31 73.99 -137.94
C GLY A 609 36.88 72.53 -138.14
N TYR A 610 36.80 71.72 -137.09
CA TYR A 610 36.36 70.32 -137.13
C TYR A 610 34.98 70.14 -136.47
N ASN A 611 34.17 69.18 -136.95
CA ASN A 611 32.87 68.86 -136.34
C ASN A 611 32.49 67.37 -136.51
N GLY A 612 31.41 66.94 -135.86
CA GLY A 612 30.92 65.56 -135.87
C GLY A 612 30.68 65.01 -134.47
N THR A 613 30.05 63.84 -134.33
CA THR A 613 29.81 63.25 -132.98
C THR A 613 31.06 62.61 -132.37
N LEU A 614 32.05 62.31 -133.22
CA LEU A 614 33.41 61.93 -132.89
C LEU A 614 34.43 62.89 -133.55
N CYS A 615 34.02 64.12 -133.91
CA CYS A 615 34.84 65.13 -134.57
C CYS A 615 35.38 64.76 -135.97
N GLU A 616 34.67 63.88 -136.68
CA GLU A 616 35.07 63.21 -137.91
C GLU A 616 35.22 64.08 -139.18
N ASN A 617 34.68 65.30 -139.23
CA ASN A 617 34.67 66.16 -140.43
C ASN A 617 35.78 67.24 -140.38
N THR A 618 36.47 67.46 -141.50
CA THR A 618 37.70 68.29 -141.58
C THR A 618 37.52 69.56 -142.45
N PRO A 619 38.46 70.53 -142.44
CA PRO A 619 38.30 71.80 -143.17
C PRO A 619 38.24 71.69 -144.71
N CYS A 620 39.12 70.91 -145.35
CA CYS A 620 39.19 70.85 -146.83
C CYS A 620 37.95 70.20 -147.50
N THR A 621 37.06 69.51 -146.77
CA THR A 621 35.89 68.85 -147.38
C THR A 621 34.90 69.81 -148.04
N TRP A 622 35.01 71.11 -147.73
CA TRP A 622 34.16 72.18 -148.25
C TRP A 622 34.78 72.95 -149.44
N GLN A 623 35.90 72.45 -150.01
CA GLN A 623 36.62 73.01 -151.17
C GLN A 623 36.85 74.54 -151.13
N PRO A 624 37.64 75.06 -150.17
CA PRO A 624 37.86 76.50 -150.00
C PRO A 624 38.77 77.19 -151.04
N CYS A 625 39.45 76.44 -151.93
CA CYS A 625 40.40 76.99 -152.91
C CYS A 625 39.72 77.40 -154.23
N TRP A 626 40.16 78.50 -154.85
CA TRP A 626 39.56 79.05 -156.08
C TRP A 626 40.20 78.53 -157.39
N HIS A 627 39.51 78.73 -158.52
CA HIS A 627 39.94 78.35 -159.88
C HIS A 627 40.43 76.89 -160.03
N ASN A 628 39.84 75.96 -159.27
CA ASN A 628 40.23 74.54 -159.18
C ASN A 628 41.66 74.28 -158.69
N ALA A 629 42.29 75.24 -157.98
CA ALA A 629 43.48 74.97 -157.18
C ALA A 629 43.19 73.90 -156.12
N SER A 630 44.14 73.00 -155.86
CA SER A 630 43.90 71.84 -154.99
C SER A 630 44.08 72.16 -153.51
N CYS A 631 43.05 71.89 -152.69
CA CYS A 631 43.11 72.03 -151.23
C CYS A 631 43.91 70.88 -150.61
N THR A 632 45.00 71.19 -149.91
CA THR A 632 45.76 70.25 -149.10
C THR A 632 45.59 70.61 -147.63
N LEU A 633 45.40 69.60 -146.76
CA LEU A 633 45.37 69.84 -145.31
C LEU A 633 46.79 70.15 -144.82
N ASN A 634 46.93 71.25 -144.10
CA ASN A 634 48.20 71.72 -143.53
C ASN A 634 47.95 72.27 -142.12
N ASP A 635 48.13 71.43 -141.10
CA ASP A 635 47.91 71.76 -139.69
C ASP A 635 48.88 72.83 -139.14
N ASN A 636 49.87 73.29 -139.92
CA ASN A 636 50.71 74.44 -139.56
C ASN A 636 50.04 75.78 -139.90
N THR A 637 48.95 75.79 -140.67
CA THR A 637 48.16 77.00 -140.93
C THR A 637 47.02 77.12 -139.92
N ILE A 638 46.66 78.35 -139.54
CA ILE A 638 45.60 78.63 -138.55
C ILE A 638 44.22 78.07 -139.00
N ARG A 639 44.04 77.77 -140.29
CA ARG A 639 42.80 77.21 -140.85
C ARG A 639 42.90 75.73 -141.23
N GLY A 640 44.06 75.10 -141.06
CA GLY A 640 44.30 73.69 -141.35
C GLY A 640 44.42 73.32 -142.83
N PHE A 641 44.60 74.27 -143.76
CA PHE A 641 44.76 73.99 -145.20
C PHE A 641 45.60 75.01 -145.98
N GLU A 642 45.97 74.65 -147.21
CA GLU A 642 46.75 75.41 -148.22
C GLU A 642 46.26 75.05 -149.66
N CYS A 643 46.68 75.79 -150.70
CA CYS A 643 46.24 75.62 -152.09
C CYS A 643 47.42 75.62 -153.11
N ASP A 644 47.45 74.68 -154.09
CA ASP A 644 48.45 74.64 -155.20
C ASP A 644 47.81 74.84 -156.59
N CYS A 645 48.56 75.42 -157.54
CA CYS A 645 48.10 76.08 -158.77
C CYS A 645 49.00 75.81 -160.02
N SER A 646 49.74 74.69 -160.06
CA SER A 646 50.98 74.60 -160.87
C SER A 646 50.84 74.21 -162.36
N GLU A 647 49.70 73.67 -162.84
CA GLU A 647 49.60 72.96 -164.14
C GLU A 647 49.31 73.81 -165.40
N LEU A 648 49.07 75.13 -165.32
CA LEU A 648 48.76 75.96 -166.50
C LEU A 648 49.97 76.18 -167.43
N ASN A 649 49.74 76.16 -168.76
CA ASN A 649 50.77 75.80 -169.74
C ASN A 649 50.73 76.57 -171.09
N TYR A 650 51.25 77.81 -171.12
CA TYR A 650 51.81 78.46 -172.33
C TYR A 650 52.74 79.62 -171.91
N GLY A 651 54.02 79.58 -172.32
CA GLY A 651 54.91 80.75 -172.47
C GLY A 651 55.24 81.62 -171.24
N PHE A 652 56.44 81.41 -170.65
CA PHE A 652 57.08 82.19 -169.59
C PHE A 652 56.41 82.12 -168.19
N LYS A 653 57.23 81.96 -167.13
CA LYS A 653 56.78 81.97 -165.73
C LYS A 653 57.74 82.79 -164.86
N TYR A 654 57.22 83.81 -164.20
CA TYR A 654 57.74 84.33 -162.92
C TYR A 654 56.89 83.73 -161.78
N ARG A 655 57.31 83.88 -160.52
CA ARG A 655 56.57 83.38 -159.35
C ARG A 655 56.76 84.31 -158.16
N TYR A 656 55.67 84.84 -157.60
CA TYR A 656 55.61 85.38 -156.24
C TYR A 656 54.17 85.31 -155.70
N ASP A 657 54.04 84.99 -154.42
CA ASP A 657 52.85 85.07 -153.54
C ASP A 657 51.47 84.56 -154.02
N GLY A 658 51.40 83.24 -154.19
CA GLY A 658 50.74 82.40 -153.17
C GLY A 658 49.21 82.30 -153.10
N GLU A 659 48.43 83.36 -153.42
CA GLU A 659 46.95 83.33 -153.28
C GLU A 659 46.18 83.67 -154.57
N LEU A 660 46.81 84.25 -155.59
CA LEU A 660 46.16 84.65 -156.84
C LEU A 660 46.91 84.15 -158.08
N CYS A 661 46.20 83.37 -158.91
CA CYS A 661 46.66 82.93 -160.23
C CYS A 661 45.94 83.73 -161.33
N GLU A 662 46.20 85.05 -161.35
CA GLU A 662 45.72 85.98 -162.37
C GLU A 662 46.74 86.15 -163.52
N ASN A 663 46.37 86.87 -164.59
CA ASN A 663 47.19 87.06 -165.82
C ASN A 663 48.27 88.13 -165.69
#